data_AF-A0A9W9XNE7-F1
#
_entry.id   AF-A0A9W9XNE7-F1
#
_cell.length_a   1.000
_cell.length_b   1.000
_cell.length_c   1.000
_cell.angle_alpha   90.00
_cell.angle_beta   90.00
_cell.angle_gamma   90.00
#
_symmetry.space_group_name_H-M   'P 1'
#
loop_
_entity.id
_entity.type
_entity.pdbx_description
1 polymer ?
#
loop_
_entity_poly.entity_id
_entity_poly.type
_entity_poly.pdbx_seq_one_letter_code
_entity_poly.pdbx_strand_id
1 'polypeptide(L)'
;METETYRMYVDRVRLSPSGVVWGATLFVYDDNIEQETAHPDEPPRVTIDSNIILRSQLELHGDIREYLKKWLDTNPNDLDPVRRSDSKHRPLEVPGKSVGTMPNGRDAIDSWGDPNKLNQDAGDKEEFEGEHLEQGDLIARLNSDGVFNYGIYVRSVHKQKQFYNSNGNWRICSNAELDYIIKGFAPTELVEPLTPWFPDNEAIVSQDIQVTPEGGLPRPLGAPLLRMMGNFKTHILKFYRENSQILDNLHDQVADETEVLCLSLEKLTMTALGIEESELTSVNMFAVHQAVRRHPFLIEKDGSSLFSRMYLVQPKRIANVVKQVVDWTHEHQEHCVRAAMRKDTQASKDHPMNRFIAKAQRLIRLSRRLRSPTIMSSVGPSSNRYSPGQDGNPLVFRELPTEKFSAEDSLIIEYLKLYSVPAIVMPSGTLRSTATHIMRATGMYNTLGLSEASTRLLLQEIGIIAPWENLLPLDQYLMLPGHGISLAKDMELEEIEESCSKLTADQLQDSMQHLRKDWGDMPVYCVDDVTAQEIDDGISLEPIPGSHDTFWVHVHVANPTAFIGHDNPIIQYAASRLFTSYIPERTYPMLPKALTEPHFSLASGRPVLTFSAKMNRRGEILDSKIQNGTIHNVINLTHKTLRDFFDPDPEEQLESLTIGGAFTEPPIPDGKTIQQSLRPEDKDRFHIMRQLMLAFRQTRRKNGAMDLTPLSPDVSVSVQSGNAPMPPYDLEATTGRHYLGDPIIRLNMHTYDPYDVRDQSRDNLVSLIMNLAGHISGQFCATRNIPVIYDGTWYDPEYGRVTNKNLANFGGEGFYELSVPLAYSSTTPTKHHTLGLDTYVKSTSPLRRYTDVIAHYQIEAALRFEHEHGRQFDALVDSPDPAEIDLVETETELAETATEITPNNTNTTPTSLLPFSKSEIDAHLIYSQPLRRRLRNLDKYSTQHWACMLLFRAFYFSECSLPVTFPCLLRTPRIRPRHLDDEYAGVITNLGVNCSVTIPDDFPDKDKLDIFCMVEAHITAVDMSSLQVTMEATEFIKPFERKGEWA
;
A
#
# COMPACT_ATOMS: atom_id res chain seq x y z
N MET A 1 -54.34 21.34 -5.02
CA MET A 1 -53.75 22.69 -4.92
C MET A 1 -52.31 22.47 -4.50
N GLU A 2 -51.50 21.84 -5.35
CA GLU A 2 -50.86 22.40 -6.55
C GLU A 2 -49.91 23.56 -6.21
N THR A 3 -48.64 23.28 -6.51
CA THR A 3 -47.57 24.19 -6.91
C THR A 3 -47.10 25.24 -5.92
N GLU A 4 -46.00 24.96 -5.21
CA GLU A 4 -44.85 25.88 -5.06
C GLU A 4 -43.72 25.22 -4.25
N THR A 5 -42.86 24.42 -4.90
CA THR A 5 -41.50 24.13 -4.40
C THR A 5 -40.66 23.55 -5.54
N TYR A 6 -40.02 24.39 -6.34
CA TYR A 6 -38.85 24.07 -7.20
C TYR A 6 -38.41 25.37 -7.89
N ARG A 7 -37.62 26.18 -7.19
CA ARG A 7 -36.88 27.32 -7.78
C ARG A 7 -35.85 27.84 -6.78
N MET A 8 -34.63 27.35 -6.87
CA MET A 8 -33.38 28.12 -6.78
C MET A 8 -32.20 27.17 -7.02
N TYR A 9 -31.18 27.67 -7.73
CA TYR A 9 -30.00 26.97 -8.27
C TYR A 9 -30.14 26.27 -9.63
N VAL A 10 -30.57 27.05 -10.63
CA VAL A 10 -30.06 26.94 -12.01
C VAL A 10 -29.88 28.36 -12.53
N ASP A 11 -28.66 28.89 -12.53
CA ASP A 11 -28.23 29.97 -13.44
C ASP A 11 -26.73 30.27 -13.27
N ARG A 12 -25.89 29.55 -14.03
CA ARG A 12 -24.61 30.05 -14.63
C ARG A 12 -23.95 28.96 -15.49
N VAL A 13 -24.60 28.58 -16.60
CA VAL A 13 -23.90 28.01 -17.77
C VAL A 13 -24.56 28.59 -19.01
N ARG A 14 -24.01 29.68 -19.54
CA ARG A 14 -24.30 30.12 -20.91
C ARG A 14 -23.35 29.41 -21.85
N LEU A 15 -23.89 28.42 -22.56
CA LEU A 15 -23.30 27.80 -23.74
C LEU A 15 -23.14 28.84 -24.85
N SER A 16 -21.92 29.05 -25.35
CA SER A 16 -21.69 29.72 -26.64
C SER A 16 -21.59 28.68 -27.76
N PRO A 17 -22.30 28.84 -28.89
CA PRO A 17 -22.13 28.00 -30.06
C PRO A 17 -21.10 28.65 -31.00
N SER A 18 -19.93 28.05 -31.16
CA SER A 18 -19.00 28.43 -32.24
C SER A 18 -18.46 27.19 -32.92
N GLY A 19 -19.06 26.89 -34.08
CA GLY A 19 -18.45 26.02 -35.07
C GLY A 19 -17.18 26.66 -35.61
N VAL A 20 -16.08 25.90 -35.60
CA VAL A 20 -14.81 26.31 -36.19
C VAL A 20 -14.84 25.99 -37.68
N VAL A 21 -14.91 27.03 -38.49
CA VAL A 21 -14.63 27.01 -39.93
C VAL A 21 -13.13 27.23 -40.11
N TRP A 22 -12.48 26.36 -40.87
CA TRP A 22 -11.07 26.47 -41.24
C TRP A 22 -10.83 27.69 -42.14
N GLY A 23 -10.05 28.66 -41.67
CA GLY A 23 -9.52 29.76 -42.47
C GLY A 23 -8.00 29.66 -42.52
N ALA A 24 -7.45 29.28 -43.67
CA ALA A 24 -6.03 29.36 -43.96
C ALA A 24 -5.64 30.84 -44.19
N THR A 25 -4.62 31.33 -43.51
CA THR A 25 -4.03 32.65 -43.78
C THR A 25 -2.57 32.46 -44.17
N LEU A 26 -2.30 32.62 -45.47
CA LEU A 26 -0.97 32.84 -46.03
C LEU A 26 -0.43 34.18 -45.52
N PHE A 27 0.74 34.19 -44.90
CA PHE A 27 1.50 35.42 -44.70
C PHE A 27 2.32 35.72 -45.95
N VAL A 28 2.01 36.85 -46.58
CA VAL A 28 2.78 37.49 -47.64
C VAL A 28 3.89 38.29 -46.96
N TYR A 29 5.14 38.05 -47.34
CA TYR A 29 6.29 38.90 -46.99
C TYR A 29 6.18 40.20 -47.79
N ASP A 30 6.26 41.34 -47.10
CA ASP A 30 6.42 42.66 -47.72
C ASP A 30 7.80 43.21 -47.30
N ASP A 31 8.65 43.42 -48.30
CA ASP A 31 9.98 44.01 -48.18
C ASP A 31 9.86 45.51 -47.94
N ASN A 32 10.33 46.02 -46.79
CA ASN A 32 10.85 47.38 -46.69
C ASN A 32 11.81 47.54 -45.51
N ILE A 33 12.99 48.07 -45.85
CA ILE A 33 14.18 48.32 -45.02
C ILE A 33 14.11 49.74 -44.43
N GLU A 34 14.90 49.96 -43.35
CA GLU A 34 15.35 51.22 -42.70
C GLU A 34 14.64 51.54 -41.38
N GLN A 35 15.27 51.84 -40.23
CA GLN A 35 16.65 52.13 -39.81
C GLN A 35 16.69 51.85 -38.28
N GLU A 36 17.71 51.16 -37.73
CA GLU A 36 17.90 51.02 -36.27
C GLU A 36 19.19 51.71 -35.80
N THR A 37 19.02 52.59 -34.81
CA THR A 37 20.07 53.27 -34.03
C THR A 37 20.71 52.32 -33.03
N ALA A 38 22.04 52.21 -33.04
CA ALA A 38 22.81 51.32 -32.15
C ALA A 38 22.93 51.87 -30.71
N HIS A 39 22.66 51.01 -29.71
CA HIS A 39 23.01 51.20 -28.30
C HIS A 39 24.40 50.60 -28.00
N PRO A 40 25.16 51.11 -27.00
CA PRO A 40 26.60 50.80 -26.85
C PRO A 40 26.94 49.42 -26.24
N ASP A 41 25.96 48.67 -25.75
CA ASP A 41 26.19 47.46 -24.94
C ASP A 41 25.65 46.14 -25.55
N GLU A 42 25.34 46.09 -26.85
CA GLU A 42 25.03 44.82 -27.53
C GLU A 42 26.31 44.05 -27.94
N PRO A 43 26.39 42.72 -27.73
CA PRO A 43 27.46 41.89 -28.30
C PRO A 43 27.38 41.92 -29.84
N PRO A 44 28.51 41.73 -30.56
CA PRO A 44 28.53 41.89 -32.01
C PRO A 44 27.53 40.95 -32.69
N ARG A 45 26.47 41.52 -33.28
CA ARG A 45 25.56 40.78 -34.17
C ARG A 45 26.37 40.27 -35.37
N VAL A 46 26.28 38.97 -35.59
CA VAL A 46 26.97 38.23 -36.66
C VAL A 46 26.54 38.80 -38.02
N THR A 47 27.50 39.29 -38.80
CA THR A 47 27.23 39.92 -40.10
C THR A 47 26.77 38.89 -41.12
N ILE A 48 25.83 39.28 -42.00
CA ILE A 48 25.31 38.49 -43.14
C ILE A 48 26.43 37.82 -43.94
N ASP A 49 27.61 38.45 -44.01
CA ASP A 49 28.81 37.94 -44.68
C ASP A 49 29.33 36.60 -44.14
N SER A 50 29.21 36.34 -42.84
CA SER A 50 29.72 35.09 -42.23
C SER A 50 28.93 33.85 -42.68
N ASN A 51 27.60 33.96 -42.77
CA ASN A 51 26.72 32.89 -43.25
C ASN A 51 26.91 32.66 -44.77
N ILE A 52 27.19 33.72 -45.54
CA ILE A 52 27.52 33.61 -46.98
C ILE A 52 28.85 32.87 -47.18
N ILE A 53 29.87 33.20 -46.39
CA ILE A 53 31.18 32.53 -46.44
C ILE A 53 31.04 31.03 -46.10
N LEU A 54 30.31 30.70 -45.04
CA LEU A 54 30.06 29.31 -44.64
C LEU A 54 29.31 28.54 -45.73
N ARG A 55 28.30 29.14 -46.35
CA ARG A 55 27.52 28.50 -47.42
C ARG A 55 28.37 28.25 -48.66
N SER A 56 29.27 29.19 -49.00
CA SER A 56 30.24 28.97 -50.08
C SER A 56 31.25 27.87 -49.75
N GLN A 57 31.68 27.73 -48.49
CA GLN A 57 32.57 26.65 -48.05
C GLN A 57 31.88 25.28 -48.12
N LEU A 58 30.59 25.20 -47.79
CA LEU A 58 29.78 23.99 -47.99
C LEU A 58 29.69 23.62 -49.47
N GLU A 59 29.41 24.60 -50.33
CA GLU A 59 29.33 24.39 -51.78
C GLU A 59 30.66 23.95 -52.38
N LEU A 60 31.80 24.41 -51.83
CA LEU A 60 33.14 24.06 -52.30
C LEU A 60 33.65 22.69 -51.80
N HIS A 61 33.38 22.35 -50.54
CA HIS A 61 33.98 21.19 -49.87
C HIS A 61 33.00 20.03 -49.64
N GLY A 62 31.69 20.24 -49.77
CA GLY A 62 30.66 19.20 -49.62
C GLY A 62 30.51 18.62 -48.21
N ASP A 63 31.30 19.08 -47.23
CA ASP A 63 31.22 18.60 -45.84
C ASP A 63 30.15 19.35 -45.05
N ILE A 64 28.94 18.81 -45.12
CA ILE A 64 27.78 19.36 -44.41
C ILE A 64 27.94 19.31 -42.89
N ARG A 65 28.74 18.39 -42.33
CA ARG A 65 28.98 18.33 -40.88
C ARG A 65 29.86 19.48 -40.44
N GLU A 66 30.92 19.78 -41.19
CA GLU A 66 31.81 20.90 -40.87
C GLU A 66 31.08 22.24 -41.01
N TYR A 67 30.26 22.39 -42.07
CA TYR A 67 29.39 23.56 -42.24
C TYR A 67 28.42 23.73 -41.08
N LEU A 68 27.64 22.68 -40.72
CA LEU A 68 26.67 22.77 -39.63
C LEU A 68 27.36 23.08 -38.29
N LYS A 69 28.57 22.53 -38.07
CA LYS A 69 29.36 22.80 -36.86
C LYS A 69 29.77 24.27 -36.76
N LYS A 70 30.34 24.82 -37.85
CA LYS A 70 30.74 26.23 -37.92
C LYS A 70 29.53 27.18 -37.93
N TRP A 71 28.43 26.80 -38.58
CA TRP A 71 27.19 27.56 -38.62
C TRP A 71 26.56 27.67 -37.22
N LEU A 72 26.55 26.57 -36.44
CA LEU A 72 26.17 26.61 -35.02
C LEU A 72 27.12 27.49 -34.19
N ASP A 73 28.43 27.48 -34.48
CA ASP A 73 29.42 28.32 -33.77
C ASP A 73 29.16 29.82 -33.98
N THR A 74 28.72 30.19 -35.19
CA THR A 74 28.37 31.57 -35.55
C THR A 74 26.91 31.94 -35.25
N ASN A 75 26.03 30.98 -34.97
CA ASN A 75 24.63 31.23 -34.63
C ASN A 75 24.28 30.52 -33.31
N PRO A 76 24.84 30.97 -32.16
CA PRO A 76 24.55 30.36 -30.87
C PRO A 76 23.06 30.49 -30.57
N ASN A 77 22.39 29.35 -30.37
CA ASN A 77 21.00 29.32 -29.94
C ASN A 77 20.99 29.18 -28.41
N ASP A 78 20.60 30.25 -27.70
CA ASP A 78 20.42 30.22 -26.24
C ASP A 78 19.31 29.23 -25.80
N LEU A 79 18.49 28.76 -26.75
CA LEU A 79 17.48 27.71 -26.58
C LEU A 79 17.97 26.33 -27.04
N ASP A 80 19.26 26.14 -27.37
CA ASP A 80 19.79 24.82 -27.71
C ASP A 80 19.81 23.93 -26.45
N PRO A 81 19.08 22.79 -26.43
CA PRO A 81 19.16 21.85 -25.32
C PRO A 81 20.58 21.37 -25.06
N VAL A 82 21.44 21.28 -26.08
CA VAL A 82 22.75 20.64 -25.96
C VAL A 82 23.86 21.66 -25.73
N ARG A 83 24.37 21.76 -24.49
CA ARG A 83 25.51 22.62 -24.15
C ARG A 83 26.86 22.02 -24.60
N ARG A 84 27.82 22.85 -25.03
CA ARG A 84 29.19 22.40 -25.34
C ARG A 84 30.13 22.55 -24.12
N SER A 85 31.23 21.79 -24.08
CA SER A 85 32.11 21.70 -22.90
C SER A 85 32.88 22.99 -22.55
N ASP A 86 32.92 23.93 -23.48
CA ASP A 86 33.61 25.22 -23.45
C ASP A 86 32.75 26.36 -22.87
N SER A 87 31.46 26.14 -22.58
CA SER A 87 30.54 27.15 -22.02
C SER A 87 30.71 27.37 -20.49
N LYS A 88 31.91 27.21 -19.94
CA LYS A 88 32.19 27.30 -18.48
C LYS A 88 32.08 28.70 -17.88
N HIS A 89 31.80 29.74 -18.67
CA HIS A 89 31.91 31.14 -18.23
C HIS A 89 30.66 32.01 -18.36
N ARG A 90 29.48 31.45 -18.61
CA ARG A 90 28.22 32.18 -18.34
C ARG A 90 27.55 31.62 -17.09
N PRO A 91 27.50 32.39 -15.98
CA PRO A 91 26.62 32.06 -14.88
C PRO A 91 25.20 31.99 -15.42
N LEU A 92 24.46 30.95 -15.05
CA LEU A 92 23.03 30.88 -15.30
C LEU A 92 22.37 32.13 -14.72
N GLU A 93 21.64 32.92 -15.53
CA GLU A 93 20.34 33.33 -15.02
C GLU A 93 19.61 32.02 -14.70
N VAL A 94 19.26 31.87 -13.42
CA VAL A 94 18.71 30.67 -12.76
C VAL A 94 18.08 29.73 -13.79
N PRO A 95 18.54 28.47 -13.94
CA PRO A 95 17.89 27.52 -14.84
C PRO A 95 16.41 27.57 -14.51
N GLY A 96 15.59 27.95 -15.50
CA GLY A 96 14.22 28.36 -15.26
C GLY A 96 13.55 27.39 -14.29
N LYS A 97 12.94 27.91 -13.22
CA LYS A 97 12.30 27.06 -12.20
C LYS A 97 11.33 26.05 -12.82
N SER A 98 10.82 26.35 -14.02
CA SER A 98 9.90 25.53 -14.80
C SER A 98 10.61 24.49 -15.70
N VAL A 99 10.22 23.22 -15.58
CA VAL A 99 10.83 22.04 -16.22
C VAL A 99 9.71 21.09 -16.69
N GLY A 100 9.87 20.38 -17.80
CA GLY A 100 8.89 19.37 -18.20
C GLY A 100 9.09 18.03 -17.47
N THR A 101 8.02 17.27 -17.20
CA THR A 101 8.10 15.86 -16.80
C THR A 101 8.64 14.98 -17.94
N MET A 102 8.92 13.69 -17.71
CA MET A 102 9.17 12.76 -18.84
C MET A 102 8.09 12.93 -19.90
N PRO A 103 8.45 13.04 -21.19
CA PRO A 103 7.55 13.54 -22.22
C PRO A 103 6.24 12.76 -22.23
N ASN A 104 5.19 13.39 -21.70
CA ASN A 104 3.84 13.15 -22.13
C ASN A 104 3.72 13.90 -23.45
N GLY A 105 3.71 13.20 -24.58
CA GLY A 105 3.04 13.77 -25.74
C GLY A 105 1.64 14.17 -25.28
N ARG A 106 1.25 15.43 -25.51
CA ARG A 106 -0.05 16.17 -25.39
C ARG A 106 -1.28 15.64 -24.62
N ASP A 107 -1.27 14.43 -24.09
CA ASP A 107 -2.45 13.64 -23.71
C ASP A 107 -2.51 13.36 -22.21
N ALA A 108 -1.74 14.09 -21.39
CA ALA A 108 -1.89 14.03 -19.93
C ALA A 108 -3.30 14.43 -19.47
N ILE A 109 -4.07 15.11 -20.32
CA ILE A 109 -5.46 15.48 -20.11
C ILE A 109 -6.41 14.31 -20.47
N ASP A 110 -5.97 13.36 -21.30
CA ASP A 110 -6.78 12.25 -21.81
C ASP A 110 -6.42 10.89 -21.21
N SER A 111 -5.58 10.83 -20.18
CA SER A 111 -5.56 9.67 -19.30
C SER A 111 -6.82 9.70 -18.45
N TRP A 112 -7.94 9.28 -19.04
CA TRP A 112 -9.25 9.16 -18.39
C TRP A 112 -9.23 8.16 -17.21
N GLY A 113 -8.10 7.47 -16.95
CA GLY A 113 -7.87 6.72 -15.72
C GLY A 113 -7.65 7.71 -14.59
N ASP A 114 -8.51 7.67 -13.57
CA ASP A 114 -8.50 8.63 -12.48
C ASP A 114 -7.09 8.79 -11.90
N PRO A 115 -6.42 9.94 -12.12
CA PRO A 115 -5.13 10.22 -11.49
C PRO A 115 -5.22 10.12 -9.97
N ASN A 116 -6.42 10.28 -9.39
CA ASN A 116 -6.64 10.19 -7.95
C ASN A 116 -6.48 8.76 -7.40
N LYS A 117 -6.72 7.70 -8.19
CA LYS A 117 -6.51 6.33 -7.68
C LYS A 117 -5.04 6.00 -7.42
N LEU A 118 -4.12 6.67 -8.12
CA LEU A 118 -2.68 6.53 -7.89
C LEU A 118 -2.11 7.64 -6.98
N ASN A 119 -2.80 8.77 -6.82
CA ASN A 119 -2.38 9.90 -5.98
C ASN A 119 -3.04 9.98 -4.60
N GLN A 120 -3.92 9.05 -4.23
CA GLN A 120 -4.64 9.14 -2.96
C GLN A 120 -3.74 9.15 -1.72
N ASP A 121 -2.48 8.73 -1.84
CA ASP A 121 -1.53 8.71 -0.74
C ASP A 121 -0.10 8.90 -1.26
N ALA A 122 0.16 9.93 -2.08
CA ALA A 122 1.55 10.27 -2.45
C ALA A 122 2.43 10.54 -1.21
N GLY A 123 1.82 10.94 -0.07
CA GLY A 123 2.49 11.06 1.24
C GLY A 123 2.70 9.72 1.98
N ASP A 124 1.74 8.79 1.95
CA ASP A 124 1.86 7.51 2.67
C ASP A 124 2.54 6.41 1.81
N LYS A 125 2.82 6.68 0.53
CA LYS A 125 3.56 5.75 -0.35
C LYS A 125 5.06 5.67 -0.06
N GLU A 126 5.57 6.46 0.88
CA GLU A 126 6.98 6.43 1.33
C GLU A 126 7.30 5.32 2.34
N GLU A 127 6.44 4.32 2.59
CA GLU A 127 6.88 3.11 3.31
C GLU A 127 7.74 2.22 2.39
N PHE A 128 9.02 2.58 2.27
CA PHE A 128 10.05 1.74 1.65
C PHE A 128 10.63 0.81 2.70
N GLU A 129 10.24 -0.46 2.62
CA GLU A 129 10.82 -1.58 3.36
C GLU A 129 12.19 -1.97 2.75
N GLY A 130 13.18 -1.08 2.84
CA GLY A 130 14.61 -1.36 2.61
C GLY A 130 15.19 -1.12 1.23
N GLU A 131 14.40 -1.18 0.16
CA GLU A 131 14.88 -0.88 -1.19
C GLU A 131 14.61 0.57 -1.58
N HIS A 132 15.61 1.25 -2.13
CA HIS A 132 15.54 2.65 -2.58
C HIS A 132 16.28 2.81 -3.89
N LEU A 133 16.00 3.84 -4.68
CA LEU A 133 16.72 4.08 -5.93
C LEU A 133 18.19 4.44 -5.65
N GLU A 134 19.11 3.80 -6.36
CA GLU A 134 20.55 4.05 -6.27
C GLU A 134 21.06 4.73 -7.54
N GLN A 135 22.05 5.62 -7.39
CA GLN A 135 22.63 6.34 -8.51
C GLN A 135 23.16 5.36 -9.57
N GLY A 136 22.64 5.46 -10.80
CA GLY A 136 22.97 4.53 -11.88
C GLY A 136 21.90 3.48 -12.18
N ASP A 137 20.86 3.36 -11.36
CA ASP A 137 19.71 2.51 -11.64
C ASP A 137 19.03 2.93 -12.94
N LEU A 138 18.65 1.95 -13.77
CA LEU A 138 17.83 2.19 -14.95
C LEU A 138 16.37 2.18 -14.54
N ILE A 139 15.69 3.29 -14.77
CA ILE A 139 14.26 3.42 -14.60
C ILE A 139 13.57 3.27 -15.96
N ALA A 140 12.45 2.54 -15.96
CA ALA A 140 11.57 2.42 -17.11
C ALA A 140 10.19 2.94 -16.72
N ARG A 141 9.67 3.84 -17.56
CA ARG A 141 8.31 4.40 -17.44
C ARG A 141 7.50 4.01 -18.66
N LEU A 142 6.29 3.53 -18.42
CA LEU A 142 5.33 3.26 -19.46
C LEU A 142 4.58 4.56 -19.82
N ASN A 143 4.60 4.93 -21.10
CA ASN A 143 3.82 6.05 -21.61
C ASN A 143 2.39 5.62 -21.98
N SER A 144 1.52 6.59 -22.25
CA SER A 144 0.15 6.36 -22.74
C SER A 144 0.09 5.64 -24.10
N ASP A 145 1.13 5.76 -24.92
CA ASP A 145 1.26 5.06 -26.21
C ASP A 145 1.72 3.60 -26.06
N GLY A 146 1.95 3.13 -24.84
CA GLY A 146 2.43 1.78 -24.54
C GLY A 146 3.93 1.58 -24.77
N VAL A 147 4.67 2.65 -25.06
CA VAL A 147 6.13 2.60 -25.25
C VAL A 147 6.85 2.92 -23.94
N PHE A 148 7.90 2.16 -23.67
CA PHE A 148 8.78 2.42 -22.53
C PHE A 148 9.79 3.51 -22.84
N ASN A 149 9.84 4.51 -21.97
CA ASN A 149 10.92 5.47 -21.90
C ASN A 149 11.91 5.06 -20.81
N TYR A 150 13.19 5.14 -21.15
CA TYR A 150 14.29 4.83 -20.24
C TYR A 150 14.93 6.10 -19.69
N GLY A 151 15.36 6.02 -18.43
CA GLY A 151 16.22 7.00 -17.81
C GLY A 151 17.19 6.35 -16.83
N ILE A 152 18.30 7.02 -16.56
CA ILE A 152 19.24 6.67 -15.49
C ILE A 152 18.97 7.56 -14.30
N TYR A 153 18.66 6.96 -13.17
CA TYR A 153 18.46 7.68 -11.92
C TYR A 153 19.75 8.37 -11.48
N VAL A 154 19.63 9.65 -11.10
CA VAL A 154 20.76 10.47 -10.68
C VAL A 154 20.73 10.74 -9.18
N ARG A 155 19.62 11.30 -8.68
CA ARG A 155 19.39 11.65 -7.27
C ARG A 155 17.93 12.03 -7.02
N SER A 156 17.55 12.25 -5.78
CA SER A 156 16.34 12.98 -5.40
C SER A 156 16.65 14.33 -4.79
N VAL A 157 15.74 15.28 -4.98
CA VAL A 157 15.79 16.63 -4.39
C VAL A 157 14.36 16.98 -3.98
N HIS A 158 14.12 17.37 -2.71
CA HIS A 158 12.78 17.72 -2.20
C HIS A 158 11.70 16.68 -2.54
N LYS A 159 11.99 15.39 -2.31
CA LYS A 159 11.10 14.24 -2.67
C LYS A 159 10.81 14.06 -4.17
N GLN A 160 11.43 14.85 -5.05
CA GLN A 160 11.36 14.69 -6.50
C GLN A 160 12.53 13.84 -7.01
N LYS A 161 12.25 12.78 -7.78
CA LYS A 161 13.30 11.94 -8.39
C LYS A 161 13.81 12.59 -9.67
N GLN A 162 15.12 12.81 -9.76
CA GLN A 162 15.81 13.37 -10.93
C GLN A 162 16.53 12.27 -11.72
N PHE A 163 16.40 12.29 -13.04
CA PHE A 163 17.03 11.28 -13.91
C PHE A 163 17.46 11.84 -15.26
N TYR A 164 18.39 11.14 -15.90
CA TYR A 164 18.91 11.41 -17.24
C TYR A 164 18.23 10.50 -18.27
N ASN A 165 17.45 11.06 -19.19
CA ASN A 165 16.65 10.28 -20.13
C ASN A 165 17.41 9.84 -21.38
N SER A 166 16.82 8.89 -22.12
CA SER A 166 17.36 8.38 -23.39
C SER A 166 17.44 9.39 -24.55
N ASN A 167 16.84 10.59 -24.43
CA ASN A 167 16.98 11.67 -25.41
C ASN A 167 18.20 12.57 -25.13
N GLY A 168 18.78 12.45 -23.93
CA GLY A 168 19.94 13.20 -23.47
C GLY A 168 19.62 14.43 -22.64
N ASN A 169 18.40 14.50 -22.08
CA ASN A 169 17.92 15.59 -21.25
C ASN A 169 17.68 15.08 -19.83
N TRP A 170 17.76 15.95 -18.83
CA TRP A 170 17.31 15.61 -17.49
C TRP A 170 15.82 15.88 -17.30
N ARG A 171 15.19 15.16 -16.38
CA ARG A 171 13.75 15.25 -16.07
C ARG A 171 13.49 14.91 -14.59
N ILE A 172 12.30 15.25 -14.12
CA ILE A 172 11.78 14.86 -12.80
C ILE A 172 10.60 13.90 -12.94
N CYS A 173 10.43 13.02 -11.95
CA CYS A 173 9.26 12.14 -11.80
C CYS A 173 8.99 11.84 -10.32
N SER A 174 7.78 11.39 -10.03
CA SER A 174 7.44 10.74 -8.76
C SER A 174 7.66 9.22 -8.83
N ASN A 175 7.73 8.54 -7.69
CA ASN A 175 7.79 7.07 -7.64
C ASN A 175 6.57 6.43 -8.31
N ALA A 176 5.41 7.08 -8.28
CA ALA A 176 4.16 6.58 -8.87
C ALA A 176 4.19 6.54 -10.40
N GLU A 177 5.12 7.26 -11.04
CA GLU A 177 5.28 7.27 -12.50
C GLU A 177 6.21 6.16 -13.02
N LEU A 178 6.92 5.45 -12.13
CA LEU A 178 7.89 4.43 -12.50
C LEU A 178 7.22 3.06 -12.62
N ASP A 179 7.55 2.33 -13.68
CA ASP A 179 6.93 1.03 -13.98
C ASP A 179 7.88 -0.14 -13.66
N TYR A 180 9.19 0.01 -13.94
CA TYR A 180 10.18 -1.05 -13.71
C TYR A 180 11.59 -0.48 -13.45
N ILE A 181 12.39 -1.18 -12.64
CA ILE A 181 13.76 -0.77 -12.26
C ILE A 181 14.74 -1.91 -12.49
N ILE A 182 15.91 -1.57 -13.05
CA ILE A 182 17.08 -2.45 -13.08
C ILE A 182 18.18 -1.83 -12.22
N LYS A 183 18.49 -2.54 -11.14
CA LYS A 183 19.52 -2.17 -10.17
C LYS A 183 20.93 -2.20 -10.76
N GLY A 184 21.76 -1.22 -10.39
CA GLY A 184 23.18 -1.20 -10.75
C GLY A 184 23.45 -1.20 -12.25
N PHE A 185 22.52 -0.67 -13.06
CA PHE A 185 22.61 -0.74 -14.51
C PHE A 185 23.79 0.06 -15.07
N ALA A 186 24.03 1.26 -14.55
CA ALA A 186 25.17 2.10 -14.90
C ALA A 186 26.11 2.27 -13.68
N PRO A 187 27.43 2.16 -13.86
CA PRO A 187 28.40 2.49 -12.81
C PRO A 187 28.26 3.95 -12.37
N THR A 188 28.38 4.18 -11.06
CA THR A 188 28.22 5.50 -10.44
C THR A 188 29.19 6.54 -11.01
N GLU A 189 30.38 6.13 -11.44
CA GLU A 189 31.42 7.00 -12.01
C GLU A 189 30.98 7.64 -13.34
N LEU A 190 30.02 7.03 -14.05
CA LEU A 190 29.45 7.59 -15.29
C LEU A 190 28.34 8.61 -15.02
N VAL A 191 27.74 8.58 -13.83
CA VAL A 191 26.58 9.42 -13.48
C VAL A 191 27.02 10.65 -12.68
N GLU A 192 28.01 10.52 -11.80
CA GLU A 192 28.54 11.61 -10.96
C GLU A 192 28.91 12.89 -11.75
N PRO A 193 29.52 12.82 -12.96
CA PRO A 193 29.83 14.03 -13.74
C PRO A 193 28.59 14.79 -14.23
N LEU A 194 27.40 14.18 -14.18
CA LEU A 194 26.14 14.81 -14.60
C LEU A 194 25.53 15.68 -13.50
N THR A 195 25.75 15.35 -12.22
CA THR A 195 25.13 15.99 -11.06
C THR A 195 25.17 17.52 -11.08
N PRO A 196 26.29 18.19 -11.43
CA PRO A 196 26.35 19.66 -11.45
C PRO A 196 25.45 20.35 -12.50
N TRP A 197 24.85 19.58 -13.42
CA TRP A 197 23.95 20.09 -14.45
C TRP A 197 22.47 19.97 -14.07
N PHE A 198 22.17 19.38 -12.91
CA PHE A 198 20.82 19.24 -12.37
C PHE A 198 20.55 20.36 -11.35
N PRO A 199 19.28 20.78 -11.15
CA PRO A 199 18.95 21.76 -10.13
C PRO A 199 19.10 21.16 -8.73
N ASP A 200 19.64 21.96 -7.81
CA ASP A 200 19.83 21.58 -6.40
C ASP A 200 18.60 21.89 -5.53
N ASN A 201 17.59 22.56 -6.08
CA ASN A 201 16.32 22.88 -5.41
C ASN A 201 15.13 22.22 -6.13
N GLU A 202 13.94 22.30 -5.53
CA GLU A 202 12.70 21.83 -6.13
C GLU A 202 12.51 22.43 -7.54
N ALA A 203 12.25 21.53 -8.50
CA ALA A 203 11.92 21.91 -9.87
C ALA A 203 10.40 22.01 -10.03
N ILE A 204 9.92 23.10 -10.62
CA ILE A 204 8.51 23.33 -10.89
C ILE A 204 8.15 22.67 -12.23
N VAL A 205 7.09 21.87 -12.28
CA VAL A 205 6.61 21.32 -13.56
C VAL A 205 5.99 22.43 -14.42
N SER A 206 6.50 22.63 -15.63
CA SER A 206 5.90 23.52 -16.63
C SER A 206 4.75 22.82 -17.36
N GLN A 207 3.60 23.48 -17.46
CA GLN A 207 2.46 22.99 -18.25
C GLN A 207 2.58 23.36 -19.74
N ASP A 208 3.43 24.34 -20.08
CA ASP A 208 3.67 24.78 -21.46
C ASP A 208 4.87 24.03 -22.08
N ILE A 209 4.57 22.91 -22.74
CA ILE A 209 5.57 22.08 -23.47
C ILE A 209 6.36 22.91 -24.50
N GLN A 210 5.76 23.98 -25.03
CA GLN A 210 6.37 24.81 -26.08
C GLN A 210 7.30 25.93 -25.57
N VAL A 211 7.29 26.24 -24.26
CA VAL A 211 7.96 27.44 -23.71
C VAL A 211 9.16 27.07 -22.83
N THR A 212 9.38 25.80 -22.54
CA THR A 212 10.33 25.39 -21.51
C THR A 212 11.73 25.17 -22.11
N PRO A 213 12.79 25.86 -21.61
CA PRO A 213 14.15 25.56 -22.03
C PRO A 213 14.47 24.13 -21.59
N GLU A 214 14.61 23.24 -22.57
CA GLU A 214 15.04 21.87 -22.34
C GLU A 214 16.40 21.89 -21.66
N GLY A 215 16.45 21.46 -20.39
CA GLY A 215 17.71 21.25 -19.70
C GLY A 215 18.44 20.07 -20.32
N GLY A 216 19.32 20.33 -21.28
CA GLY A 216 20.19 19.31 -21.83
C GLY A 216 21.63 19.45 -21.36
N LEU A 217 22.26 18.28 -21.26
CA LEU A 217 23.61 18.13 -20.76
C LEU A 217 24.59 18.09 -21.93
N PRO A 218 25.87 18.40 -21.72
CA PRO A 218 26.89 18.19 -22.73
C PRO A 218 26.90 16.74 -23.24
N ARG A 219 26.66 16.57 -24.55
CA ARG A 219 26.60 15.24 -25.20
C ARG A 219 27.80 14.35 -24.87
N PRO A 220 29.06 14.83 -24.79
CA PRO A 220 30.18 13.98 -24.44
C PRO A 220 30.06 13.34 -23.05
N LEU A 221 29.46 14.04 -22.08
CA LEU A 221 29.29 13.55 -20.71
C LEU A 221 28.24 12.44 -20.63
N GLY A 222 27.09 12.63 -21.27
CA GLY A 222 26.01 11.63 -21.27
C GLY A 222 26.12 10.52 -22.32
N ALA A 223 27.03 10.65 -23.30
CA ALA A 223 27.17 9.68 -24.40
C ALA A 223 27.39 8.22 -23.95
N PRO A 224 28.18 7.91 -22.90
CA PRO A 224 28.29 6.55 -22.39
C PRO A 224 26.95 5.98 -21.94
N LEU A 225 26.18 6.72 -21.13
CA LEU A 225 24.87 6.29 -20.64
C LEU A 225 23.86 6.12 -21.78
N LEU A 226 23.86 7.03 -22.77
CA LEU A 226 23.02 6.91 -23.97
C LEU A 226 23.34 5.63 -24.75
N ARG A 227 24.62 5.27 -24.88
CA ARG A 227 25.03 4.01 -25.52
C ARG A 227 24.58 2.79 -24.72
N MET A 228 24.67 2.82 -23.39
CA MET A 228 24.21 1.71 -22.55
C MET A 228 22.70 1.49 -22.70
N MET A 229 21.89 2.54 -22.57
CA MET A 229 20.44 2.46 -22.79
C MET A 229 20.09 2.02 -24.22
N GLY A 230 20.80 2.54 -25.23
CA GLY A 230 20.60 2.17 -26.64
C GLY A 230 20.96 0.71 -26.93
N ASN A 231 22.05 0.22 -26.36
CA ASN A 231 22.46 -1.18 -26.45
C ASN A 231 21.42 -2.07 -25.78
N PHE A 232 20.98 -1.73 -24.57
CA PHE A 232 19.96 -2.49 -23.85
C PHE A 232 18.65 -2.60 -24.66
N LYS A 233 18.16 -1.47 -25.19
CA LYS A 233 17.00 -1.43 -26.09
C LYS A 233 17.19 -2.32 -27.32
N THR A 234 18.39 -2.33 -27.90
CA THR A 234 18.71 -3.17 -29.07
C THR A 234 18.70 -4.66 -28.73
N HIS A 235 19.22 -5.05 -27.57
CA HIS A 235 19.19 -6.44 -27.10
C HIS A 235 17.76 -6.91 -26.82
N ILE A 236 16.92 -6.08 -26.20
CA ILE A 236 15.49 -6.38 -26.00
C ILE A 236 14.78 -6.58 -27.34
N LEU A 237 15.01 -5.69 -28.31
CA LEU A 237 14.40 -5.82 -29.64
C LEU A 237 14.86 -7.08 -30.38
N LYS A 238 16.14 -7.46 -30.24
CA LYS A 238 16.67 -8.71 -30.81
C LYS A 238 16.01 -9.92 -30.15
N PHE A 239 15.99 -9.95 -28.81
CA PHE A 239 15.36 -11.02 -28.04
C PHE A 239 13.87 -11.17 -28.36
N TYR A 240 13.15 -10.05 -28.48
CA TYR A 240 11.75 -10.06 -28.88
C TYR A 240 11.54 -10.67 -30.27
N ARG A 241 12.39 -10.35 -31.25
CA ARG A 241 12.29 -10.93 -32.60
C ARG A 241 12.54 -12.44 -32.62
N GLU A 242 13.43 -12.92 -31.76
CA GLU A 242 13.75 -14.34 -31.64
C GLU A 242 12.63 -15.12 -30.92
N ASN A 243 11.87 -14.47 -30.03
CA ASN A 243 10.87 -15.09 -29.18
C ASN A 243 9.45 -14.53 -29.37
N SER A 244 9.14 -13.92 -30.52
CA SER A 244 7.89 -13.16 -30.72
C SER A 244 6.65 -14.04 -30.55
N GLN A 245 6.70 -15.30 -31.01
CA GLN A 245 5.58 -16.23 -30.88
C GLN A 245 5.21 -16.50 -29.42
N ILE A 246 6.21 -16.61 -28.54
CA ILE A 246 6.00 -16.82 -27.10
C ILE A 246 5.51 -15.52 -26.46
N LEU A 247 6.20 -14.41 -26.71
CA LEU A 247 5.91 -13.14 -26.06
C LEU A 247 4.57 -12.51 -26.49
N ASP A 248 4.15 -12.70 -27.74
CA ASP A 248 2.85 -12.22 -28.22
C ASP A 248 1.68 -13.09 -27.72
N ASN A 249 1.94 -14.34 -27.33
CA ASN A 249 0.95 -15.25 -26.74
C ASN A 249 1.27 -15.56 -25.27
N LEU A 250 1.93 -14.62 -24.57
CA LEU A 250 2.49 -14.86 -23.24
C LEU A 250 1.46 -15.40 -22.24
N HIS A 251 0.26 -14.83 -22.24
CA HIS A 251 -0.84 -15.25 -21.38
C HIS A 251 -1.21 -16.72 -21.58
N ASP A 252 -1.41 -17.15 -22.83
CA ASP A 252 -1.78 -18.54 -23.15
C ASP A 252 -0.69 -19.56 -22.74
N GLN A 253 0.58 -19.12 -22.66
CA GLN A 253 1.70 -19.98 -22.24
C GLN A 253 1.75 -20.20 -20.72
N VAL A 254 1.38 -19.18 -19.93
CA VAL A 254 1.59 -19.18 -18.47
C VAL A 254 0.30 -19.30 -17.66
N ALA A 255 -0.86 -19.04 -18.26
CA ALA A 255 -2.14 -19.06 -17.57
C ALA A 255 -2.66 -20.48 -17.33
N ASP A 256 -3.24 -20.69 -16.16
CA ASP A 256 -4.05 -21.87 -15.86
C ASP A 256 -5.41 -21.80 -16.58
N GLU A 257 -6.09 -22.94 -16.72
CA GLU A 257 -7.43 -23.00 -17.31
C GLU A 257 -8.49 -22.32 -16.43
N THR A 258 -8.36 -22.45 -15.11
CA THR A 258 -9.39 -22.07 -14.13
C THR A 258 -8.92 -21.21 -12.97
N GLU A 259 -7.67 -21.36 -12.52
CA GLU A 259 -7.15 -20.68 -11.33
C GLU A 259 -6.41 -19.38 -11.65
N VAL A 260 -6.51 -18.41 -10.73
CA VAL A 260 -5.67 -17.21 -10.74
C VAL A 260 -4.29 -17.58 -10.19
N LEU A 261 -3.22 -17.17 -10.87
CA LEU A 261 -1.85 -17.43 -10.41
C LEU A 261 -1.16 -16.13 -9.99
N CYS A 262 -0.39 -16.18 -8.91
CA CYS A 262 0.51 -15.11 -8.49
C CYS A 262 1.95 -15.59 -8.62
N LEU A 263 2.72 -15.02 -9.54
CA LEU A 263 4.07 -15.45 -9.90
C LEU A 263 5.07 -14.30 -9.74
N SER A 264 6.29 -14.60 -9.29
CA SER A 264 7.40 -13.65 -9.43
C SER A 264 7.80 -13.47 -10.89
N LEU A 265 8.47 -12.37 -11.25
CA LEU A 265 8.96 -12.13 -12.60
C LEU A 265 9.91 -13.22 -13.06
N GLU A 266 10.77 -13.69 -12.16
CA GLU A 266 11.70 -14.78 -12.36
C GLU A 266 10.92 -16.04 -12.74
N LYS A 267 9.90 -16.42 -11.95
CA LYS A 267 9.07 -17.61 -12.22
C LYS A 267 8.23 -17.47 -13.48
N LEU A 268 7.70 -16.27 -13.74
CA LEU A 268 6.96 -15.95 -14.96
C LEU A 268 7.86 -16.09 -16.19
N THR A 269 9.10 -15.59 -16.11
CA THR A 269 10.08 -15.64 -17.21
C THR A 269 10.53 -17.08 -17.47
N MET A 270 10.85 -17.84 -16.42
CA MET A 270 11.20 -19.26 -16.53
C MET A 270 10.07 -20.07 -17.16
N THR A 271 8.84 -19.89 -16.67
CA THR A 271 7.66 -20.61 -17.20
C THR A 271 7.38 -20.24 -18.65
N ALA A 272 7.44 -18.95 -18.99
CA ALA A 272 7.15 -18.48 -20.35
C ALA A 272 8.17 -18.97 -21.38
N LEU A 273 9.46 -18.98 -21.02
CA LEU A 273 10.55 -19.30 -21.95
C LEU A 273 11.03 -20.75 -21.87
N GLY A 274 10.65 -21.50 -20.83
CA GLY A 274 11.14 -22.85 -20.56
C GLY A 274 12.64 -22.88 -20.22
N ILE A 275 13.10 -21.90 -19.46
CA ILE A 275 14.52 -21.74 -19.06
C ILE A 275 14.70 -21.98 -17.56
N GLU A 276 15.93 -22.27 -17.16
CA GLU A 276 16.31 -22.43 -15.76
C GLU A 276 16.69 -21.09 -15.11
N GLU A 277 16.74 -21.05 -13.77
CA GLU A 277 17.06 -19.82 -13.01
C GLU A 277 18.42 -19.22 -13.39
N SER A 278 19.42 -20.07 -13.68
CA SER A 278 20.77 -19.65 -14.11
C SER A 278 20.81 -18.90 -15.45
N GLU A 279 19.75 -18.99 -16.26
CA GLU A 279 19.65 -18.33 -17.57
C GLU A 279 18.88 -16.98 -17.49
N LEU A 280 18.43 -16.58 -16.30
CA LEU A 280 17.76 -15.30 -16.11
C LEU A 280 18.71 -14.13 -16.32
N THR A 281 18.27 -13.16 -17.12
CA THR A 281 19.03 -11.94 -17.43
C THR A 281 18.12 -10.73 -17.34
N SER A 282 18.67 -9.54 -17.09
CA SER A 282 17.85 -8.31 -17.10
C SER A 282 17.16 -8.08 -18.46
N VAL A 283 17.70 -8.62 -19.56
CA VAL A 283 17.11 -8.50 -20.90
C VAL A 283 15.88 -9.40 -21.05
N ASN A 284 15.96 -10.69 -20.71
CA ASN A 284 14.81 -11.59 -20.87
C ASN A 284 13.68 -11.27 -19.88
N MET A 285 14.00 -10.96 -18.63
CA MET A 285 13.02 -10.52 -17.63
C MET A 285 12.32 -9.23 -18.05
N PHE A 286 13.07 -8.23 -18.53
CA PHE A 286 12.46 -6.98 -19.01
C PHE A 286 11.64 -7.20 -20.28
N ALA A 287 12.06 -8.08 -21.20
CA ALA A 287 11.30 -8.40 -22.40
C ALA A 287 9.96 -9.07 -22.08
N VAL A 288 9.94 -9.98 -21.10
CA VAL A 288 8.69 -10.58 -20.58
C VAL A 288 7.83 -9.52 -19.90
N HIS A 289 8.40 -8.68 -19.02
CA HIS A 289 7.69 -7.55 -18.42
C HIS A 289 7.09 -6.61 -19.48
N GLN A 290 7.85 -6.28 -20.53
CA GLN A 290 7.37 -5.44 -21.62
C GLN A 290 6.22 -6.11 -22.39
N ALA A 291 6.25 -7.43 -22.58
CA ALA A 291 5.15 -8.18 -23.19
C ALA A 291 3.90 -8.18 -22.30
N VAL A 292 4.06 -8.36 -20.97
CA VAL A 292 2.97 -8.25 -19.99
C VAL A 292 2.23 -6.92 -20.13
N ARG A 293 2.95 -5.80 -20.24
CA ARG A 293 2.34 -4.46 -20.33
C ARG A 293 1.57 -4.19 -21.64
N ARG A 294 1.65 -5.09 -22.64
CA ARG A 294 0.76 -5.07 -23.82
C ARG A 294 -0.62 -5.65 -23.53
N HIS A 295 -0.73 -6.53 -22.54
CA HIS A 295 -1.97 -7.17 -22.10
C HIS A 295 -2.19 -6.99 -20.58
N PRO A 296 -2.19 -5.74 -20.07
CA PRO A 296 -2.05 -5.44 -18.64
C PRO A 296 -3.21 -5.91 -17.75
N PHE A 297 -4.32 -6.36 -18.34
CA PHE A 297 -5.45 -6.94 -17.61
C PHE A 297 -5.31 -8.46 -17.41
N LEU A 298 -4.79 -9.18 -18.41
CA LEU A 298 -4.66 -10.64 -18.35
C LEU A 298 -3.44 -11.07 -17.55
N ILE A 299 -2.39 -10.25 -17.58
CA ILE A 299 -1.25 -10.35 -16.67
C ILE A 299 -1.04 -8.97 -16.07
N GLU A 300 -1.31 -8.82 -14.79
CA GLU A 300 -1.17 -7.57 -14.06
C GLU A 300 0.15 -7.56 -13.29
N LYS A 301 0.83 -6.41 -13.26
CA LYS A 301 2.00 -6.18 -12.40
C LYS A 301 1.52 -5.64 -11.06
N ASP A 302 2.06 -6.16 -9.96
CA ASP A 302 1.82 -5.60 -8.63
C ASP A 302 2.36 -4.16 -8.55
N GLY A 303 1.45 -3.21 -8.28
CA GLY A 303 1.75 -1.80 -8.07
C GLY A 303 1.94 -1.40 -6.60
N SER A 304 1.91 -2.37 -5.66
CA SER A 304 2.01 -2.08 -4.22
C SER A 304 3.37 -1.50 -3.84
N SER A 305 4.45 -1.93 -4.50
CA SER A 305 5.80 -1.43 -4.33
C SER A 305 6.45 -1.17 -5.67
N LEU A 306 7.29 -0.14 -5.72
CA LEU A 306 8.12 0.19 -6.88
C LEU A 306 9.03 -0.99 -7.29
N PHE A 307 9.48 -1.75 -6.30
CA PHE A 307 10.39 -2.89 -6.47
C PHE A 307 9.68 -4.25 -6.53
N SER A 308 8.35 -4.27 -6.39
CA SER A 308 7.61 -5.53 -6.48
C SER A 308 7.80 -6.16 -7.85
N ARG A 309 8.18 -7.44 -7.82
CA ARG A 309 8.32 -8.30 -9.00
C ARG A 309 7.19 -9.33 -9.09
N MET A 310 6.10 -9.13 -8.38
CA MET A 310 4.95 -10.04 -8.40
C MET A 310 3.99 -9.68 -9.54
N TYR A 311 3.44 -10.72 -10.18
CA TYR A 311 2.50 -10.62 -11.29
C TYR A 311 1.32 -11.54 -11.06
N LEU A 312 0.13 -11.02 -11.29
CA LEU A 312 -1.11 -11.78 -11.24
C LEU A 312 -1.53 -12.17 -12.66
N VAL A 313 -1.68 -13.47 -12.89
CA VAL A 313 -2.07 -14.06 -14.17
C VAL A 313 -3.52 -14.53 -14.07
N GLN A 314 -4.39 -13.96 -14.91
CA GLN A 314 -5.78 -14.36 -15.01
C GLN A 314 -5.90 -15.74 -15.69
N PRO A 315 -6.89 -16.58 -15.34
CA PRO A 315 -7.11 -17.85 -16.03
C PRO A 315 -7.63 -17.66 -17.46
N LYS A 316 -7.44 -18.67 -18.31
CA LYS A 316 -7.91 -18.66 -19.70
C LYS A 316 -9.42 -18.50 -19.83
N ARG A 317 -10.18 -19.03 -18.87
CA ARG A 317 -11.63 -18.77 -18.77
C ARG A 317 -11.94 -17.26 -18.80
N ILE A 318 -11.23 -16.45 -18.03
CA ILE A 318 -11.48 -15.00 -17.92
C ILE A 318 -11.14 -14.29 -19.23
N ALA A 319 -10.07 -14.70 -19.91
CA ALA A 319 -9.75 -14.19 -21.25
C ALA A 319 -10.89 -14.46 -22.26
N ASN A 320 -11.49 -15.64 -22.20
CA ASN A 320 -12.63 -16.00 -23.04
C ASN A 320 -13.90 -15.18 -22.70
N VAL A 321 -14.18 -14.95 -21.41
CA VAL A 321 -15.29 -14.08 -20.97
C VAL A 321 -15.12 -12.68 -21.55
N VAL A 322 -13.93 -12.10 -21.38
CA VAL A 322 -13.61 -10.75 -21.87
C VAL A 322 -13.77 -10.66 -23.38
N LYS A 323 -13.18 -11.59 -24.13
CA LYS A 323 -13.28 -11.62 -25.58
C LYS A 323 -14.74 -11.71 -26.04
N GLN A 324 -15.51 -12.63 -25.46
CA GLN A 324 -16.90 -12.86 -25.84
C GLN A 324 -17.79 -11.63 -25.61
N VAL A 325 -17.62 -10.92 -24.48
CA VAL A 325 -18.42 -9.72 -24.16
C VAL A 325 -18.01 -8.53 -25.01
N VAL A 326 -16.73 -8.40 -25.37
CA VAL A 326 -16.27 -7.38 -26.33
C VAL A 326 -16.88 -7.64 -27.71
N ASP A 327 -16.86 -8.89 -28.19
CA ASP A 327 -17.45 -9.27 -29.48
C ASP A 327 -18.96 -8.96 -29.51
N TRP A 328 -19.71 -9.34 -28.48
CA TRP A 328 -21.14 -9.02 -28.36
C TRP A 328 -21.42 -7.52 -28.30
N THR A 329 -20.52 -6.74 -27.71
CA THR A 329 -20.63 -5.28 -27.71
C THR A 329 -20.44 -4.70 -29.10
N HIS A 330 -19.43 -5.15 -29.85
CA HIS A 330 -19.22 -4.73 -31.24
C HIS A 330 -20.40 -5.09 -32.14
N GLU A 331 -20.90 -6.33 -32.05
CA GLU A 331 -22.09 -6.78 -32.78
C GLU A 331 -23.31 -5.89 -32.48
N HIS A 332 -23.52 -5.57 -31.20
CA HIS A 332 -24.58 -4.67 -30.79
C HIS A 332 -24.38 -3.23 -31.30
N GLN A 333 -23.15 -2.70 -31.30
CA GLN A 333 -22.84 -1.39 -31.84
C GLN A 333 -23.13 -1.31 -33.34
N GLU A 334 -22.68 -2.30 -34.11
CA GLU A 334 -22.98 -2.39 -35.53
C GLU A 334 -24.49 -2.43 -35.79
N HIS A 335 -25.23 -3.19 -34.97
CA HIS A 335 -26.68 -3.25 -35.06
C HIS A 335 -27.33 -1.87 -34.82
N CYS A 336 -26.92 -1.15 -33.76
CA CYS A 336 -27.41 0.20 -33.49
C CYS A 336 -27.15 1.16 -34.66
N VAL A 337 -25.98 1.09 -35.29
CA VAL A 337 -25.62 1.91 -36.45
C VAL A 337 -26.52 1.57 -37.65
N ARG A 338 -26.71 0.29 -37.97
CA ARG A 338 -27.57 -0.16 -39.08
C ARG A 338 -29.03 0.25 -38.88
N ALA A 339 -29.54 0.10 -37.65
CA ALA A 339 -30.88 0.54 -37.26
C ALA A 339 -31.06 2.06 -37.44
N ALA A 340 -30.08 2.87 -37.03
CA ALA A 340 -30.08 4.32 -37.23
C ALA A 340 -30.06 4.70 -38.73
N MET A 341 -29.35 3.92 -39.56
CA MET A 341 -29.29 4.09 -41.01
C MET A 341 -30.53 3.54 -41.77
N ARG A 342 -31.56 3.05 -41.08
CA ARG A 342 -32.78 2.41 -41.65
C ARG A 342 -32.48 1.25 -42.60
N LYS A 343 -31.31 0.61 -42.47
CA LYS A 343 -30.93 -0.58 -43.23
C LYS A 343 -31.10 -1.80 -42.31
N ASP A 344 -32.20 -2.51 -42.52
CA ASP A 344 -32.50 -3.82 -41.92
C ASP A 344 -32.73 -3.81 -40.39
N THR A 345 -34.00 -4.00 -39.99
CA THR A 345 -34.47 -4.01 -38.60
C THR A 345 -34.72 -5.42 -38.04
N GLN A 346 -34.41 -6.48 -38.81
CA GLN A 346 -34.71 -7.87 -38.41
C GLN A 346 -33.61 -8.57 -37.62
N ALA A 347 -32.37 -8.05 -37.63
CA ALA A 347 -31.32 -8.53 -36.72
C ALA A 347 -31.56 -8.02 -35.29
N SER A 348 -31.22 -8.76 -34.24
CA SER A 348 -32.12 -9.74 -33.63
C SER A 348 -32.54 -9.22 -32.24
N LYS A 349 -33.85 -9.20 -31.93
CA LYS A 349 -34.34 -8.99 -30.55
C LYS A 349 -33.76 -10.01 -29.56
N ASP A 350 -33.23 -11.13 -30.05
CA ASP A 350 -32.70 -12.25 -29.29
C ASP A 350 -31.17 -12.16 -29.05
N HIS A 351 -30.52 -11.06 -29.43
CA HIS A 351 -29.09 -10.87 -29.12
C HIS A 351 -28.86 -10.84 -27.59
N PRO A 352 -27.83 -11.53 -27.04
CA PRO A 352 -27.56 -11.58 -25.60
C PRO A 352 -27.54 -10.21 -24.92
N MET A 353 -26.85 -9.24 -25.53
CA MET A 353 -26.78 -7.86 -25.03
C MET A 353 -28.17 -7.20 -24.92
N ASN A 354 -29.07 -7.39 -25.89
CA ASN A 354 -30.42 -6.80 -25.85
C ASN A 354 -31.25 -7.40 -24.71
N ARG A 355 -31.12 -8.72 -24.48
CA ARG A 355 -31.81 -9.43 -23.39
C ARG A 355 -31.30 -8.94 -22.03
N PHE A 356 -29.98 -8.82 -21.88
CA PHE A 356 -29.34 -8.29 -20.68
C PHE A 356 -29.76 -6.85 -20.41
N ILE A 357 -29.71 -5.96 -21.40
CA ILE A 357 -30.12 -4.55 -21.26
C ILE A 357 -31.57 -4.44 -20.81
N ALA A 358 -32.48 -5.19 -21.46
CA ALA A 358 -33.91 -5.17 -21.10
C ALA A 358 -34.14 -5.68 -19.66
N LYS A 359 -33.38 -6.69 -19.24
CA LYS A 359 -33.36 -7.22 -17.87
C LYS A 359 -32.84 -6.18 -16.87
N ALA A 360 -31.64 -5.63 -17.10
CA ALA A 360 -31.03 -4.59 -16.29
C ALA A 360 -31.98 -3.39 -16.11
N GLN A 361 -32.60 -2.89 -17.18
CA GLN A 361 -33.58 -1.80 -17.10
C GLN A 361 -34.77 -2.10 -16.19
N ARG A 362 -35.26 -3.35 -16.13
CA ARG A 362 -36.35 -3.72 -15.21
C ARG A 362 -35.84 -3.74 -13.76
N LEU A 363 -34.69 -4.37 -13.52
CA LEU A 363 -34.09 -4.49 -12.19
C LEU A 363 -33.70 -3.13 -11.61
N ILE A 364 -33.10 -2.25 -12.42
CA ILE A 364 -32.77 -0.88 -12.02
C ILE A 364 -34.03 -0.12 -11.61
N ARG A 365 -35.12 -0.20 -12.38
CA ARG A 365 -36.39 0.45 -12.01
C ARG A 365 -36.98 -0.11 -10.72
N LEU A 366 -36.78 -1.39 -10.43
CA LEU A 366 -37.19 -2.01 -9.17
C LEU A 366 -36.32 -1.50 -8.02
N SER A 367 -35.00 -1.50 -8.16
CA SER A 367 -34.06 -0.97 -7.16
C SER A 367 -34.36 0.49 -6.82
N ARG A 368 -34.58 1.34 -7.83
CA ARG A 368 -34.90 2.78 -7.64
C ARG A 368 -36.21 3.04 -6.91
N ARG A 369 -37.10 2.05 -6.79
CA ARG A 369 -38.30 2.13 -5.93
C ARG A 369 -38.00 1.82 -4.47
N LEU A 370 -36.95 1.04 -4.21
CA LEU A 370 -36.52 0.62 -2.88
C LEU A 370 -35.47 1.57 -2.29
N ARG A 371 -34.58 2.12 -3.13
CA ARG A 371 -33.44 2.96 -2.74
C ARG A 371 -33.25 4.07 -3.76
N SER A 372 -32.98 5.28 -3.29
CA SER A 372 -32.69 6.41 -4.18
C SER A 372 -31.23 6.38 -4.63
N PRO A 373 -30.92 6.43 -5.93
CA PRO A 373 -29.54 6.54 -6.40
C PRO A 373 -29.01 7.96 -6.18
N THR A 374 -27.70 8.09 -6.01
CA THR A 374 -27.02 9.39 -5.87
C THR A 374 -26.20 9.74 -7.12
N ILE A 375 -25.87 11.02 -7.26
CA ILE A 375 -24.93 11.48 -8.30
C ILE A 375 -23.48 11.02 -8.05
N MET A 376 -23.18 10.53 -6.84
CA MET A 376 -21.87 9.98 -6.44
C MET A 376 -21.77 8.47 -6.70
N SER A 377 -22.51 7.95 -7.69
CA SER A 377 -22.43 6.55 -8.12
C SER A 377 -22.63 5.51 -7.01
N SER A 378 -23.54 5.77 -6.08
CA SER A 378 -23.93 4.83 -5.01
C SER A 378 -25.44 4.92 -4.73
N VAL A 379 -26.03 3.86 -4.17
CA VAL A 379 -27.44 3.82 -3.76
C VAL A 379 -27.60 4.25 -2.29
N GLY A 380 -28.72 4.90 -2.00
CA GLY A 380 -29.10 5.30 -0.65
C GLY A 380 -29.54 4.15 0.25
N PRO A 381 -29.83 4.47 1.52
CA PRO A 381 -30.36 3.51 2.48
C PRO A 381 -31.76 3.02 2.11
N SER A 382 -32.13 1.88 2.68
CA SER A 382 -33.47 1.31 2.57
C SER A 382 -34.47 2.14 3.38
N SER A 383 -35.70 2.24 2.88
CA SER A 383 -36.83 2.78 3.66
C SER A 383 -37.25 1.87 4.83
N ASN A 384 -36.84 0.60 4.81
CA ASN A 384 -37.24 -0.40 5.78
C ASN A 384 -36.14 -0.58 6.83
N ARG A 385 -36.51 -0.81 8.09
CA ARG A 385 -35.58 -1.17 9.17
C ARG A 385 -36.07 -2.45 9.83
N TYR A 386 -35.13 -3.34 10.19
CA TYR A 386 -35.44 -4.58 10.89
C TYR A 386 -34.61 -4.68 12.16
N SER A 387 -35.20 -5.26 13.20
CA SER A 387 -34.48 -5.61 14.42
C SER A 387 -33.81 -6.99 14.28
N PRO A 388 -32.66 -7.23 14.95
CA PRO A 388 -32.05 -8.55 14.99
C PRO A 388 -33.04 -9.61 15.51
N GLY A 389 -33.15 -10.76 14.80
CA GLY A 389 -34.06 -11.85 15.16
C GLY A 389 -35.52 -11.65 14.74
N GLN A 390 -35.89 -10.51 14.16
CA GLN A 390 -37.24 -10.27 13.66
C GLN A 390 -37.61 -11.30 12.57
N ASP A 391 -38.80 -11.87 12.65
CA ASP A 391 -39.30 -12.90 11.73
C ASP A 391 -38.41 -14.18 11.67
N GLY A 392 -37.64 -14.45 12.72
CA GLY A 392 -36.73 -15.60 12.79
C GLY A 392 -35.41 -15.42 12.02
N ASN A 393 -35.16 -14.25 11.45
CA ASN A 393 -33.91 -13.95 10.74
C ASN A 393 -32.96 -13.18 11.69
N PRO A 394 -31.74 -13.68 11.93
CA PRO A 394 -30.79 -13.03 12.86
C PRO A 394 -30.24 -11.70 12.35
N LEU A 395 -30.36 -11.41 11.04
CA LEU A 395 -29.80 -10.20 10.42
C LEU A 395 -30.78 -9.02 10.46
N VAL A 396 -30.26 -7.80 10.32
CA VAL A 396 -31.04 -6.54 10.26
C VAL A 396 -31.45 -6.15 8.84
N PHE A 397 -31.17 -7.00 7.86
CA PHE A 397 -31.59 -6.83 6.48
C PHE A 397 -32.24 -8.11 5.92
N ARG A 398 -33.02 -7.97 4.86
CA ARG A 398 -33.69 -9.07 4.14
C ARG A 398 -33.26 -9.04 2.69
N GLU A 399 -32.95 -10.22 2.19
CA GLU A 399 -32.59 -10.42 0.79
C GLU A 399 -33.83 -10.82 0.00
N LEU A 400 -34.13 -10.05 -1.03
CA LEU A 400 -35.18 -10.32 -1.99
C LEU A 400 -34.52 -10.81 -3.28
N PRO A 401 -34.61 -12.12 -3.61
CA PRO A 401 -34.01 -12.63 -4.83
C PRO A 401 -34.66 -11.96 -6.05
N THR A 402 -33.83 -11.55 -7.01
CA THR A 402 -34.25 -11.01 -8.30
C THR A 402 -34.52 -12.13 -9.31
N GLU A 403 -34.88 -11.77 -10.54
CA GLU A 403 -34.91 -12.75 -11.64
C GLU A 403 -33.51 -13.39 -11.81
N LYS A 404 -33.47 -14.70 -12.10
CA LYS A 404 -32.21 -15.42 -12.33
C LYS A 404 -31.51 -14.91 -13.59
N PHE A 405 -30.19 -14.80 -13.53
CA PHE A 405 -29.36 -14.46 -14.68
C PHE A 405 -29.14 -15.72 -15.53
N SER A 406 -29.20 -15.56 -16.86
CA SER A 406 -28.84 -16.65 -17.78
C SER A 406 -27.31 -16.82 -17.83
N ALA A 407 -26.83 -17.90 -18.45
CA ALA A 407 -25.40 -18.09 -18.65
C ALA A 407 -24.76 -16.91 -19.42
N GLU A 408 -25.47 -16.33 -20.40
CA GLU A 408 -24.97 -15.16 -21.12
C GLU A 408 -24.99 -13.88 -20.28
N ASP A 409 -26.00 -13.70 -19.42
CA ASP A 409 -26.04 -12.58 -18.48
C ASP A 409 -24.86 -12.68 -17.48
N SER A 410 -24.56 -13.90 -16.99
CA SER A 410 -23.45 -14.14 -16.08
C SER A 410 -22.11 -13.72 -16.68
N LEU A 411 -21.86 -13.98 -17.98
CA LEU A 411 -20.63 -13.53 -18.65
C LEU A 411 -20.53 -12.00 -18.69
N ILE A 412 -21.64 -11.30 -18.96
CA ILE A 412 -21.68 -9.83 -18.96
C ILE A 412 -21.48 -9.28 -17.54
N ILE A 413 -22.06 -9.92 -16.53
CA ILE A 413 -21.92 -9.52 -15.14
C ILE A 413 -20.49 -9.74 -14.65
N GLU A 414 -19.90 -10.90 -14.96
CA GLU A 414 -18.50 -11.22 -14.64
C GLU A 414 -17.56 -10.18 -15.27
N TYR A 415 -17.79 -9.80 -16.53
CA TYR A 415 -17.09 -8.69 -17.17
C TYR A 415 -17.22 -7.36 -16.42
N LEU A 416 -18.43 -6.98 -16.02
CA LEU A 416 -18.68 -5.74 -15.29
C LEU A 416 -18.08 -5.77 -13.87
N LYS A 417 -18.06 -6.93 -13.21
CA LYS A 417 -17.36 -7.15 -11.93
C LYS A 417 -15.85 -6.93 -12.12
N LEU A 418 -15.24 -7.58 -13.11
CA LEU A 418 -13.81 -7.41 -13.42
C LEU A 418 -13.45 -5.95 -13.78
N TYR A 419 -14.39 -5.20 -14.36
CA TYR A 419 -14.19 -3.77 -14.60
C TYR A 419 -14.27 -2.90 -13.33
N SER A 420 -14.91 -3.39 -12.25
CA SER A 420 -15.32 -2.57 -11.09
C SER A 420 -14.81 -2.99 -9.71
N VAL A 421 -14.18 -4.17 -9.61
CA VAL A 421 -13.60 -4.71 -8.38
C VAL A 421 -12.10 -4.34 -8.30
N PRO A 422 -11.63 -3.72 -7.20
CA PRO A 422 -10.20 -3.46 -6.98
C PRO A 422 -9.36 -4.76 -6.92
N ALA A 423 -8.07 -4.80 -7.25
CA ALA A 423 -7.17 -3.74 -7.71
C ALA A 423 -7.07 -3.61 -9.25
N ILE A 424 -7.70 -4.53 -9.98
CA ILE A 424 -7.45 -4.74 -11.42
C ILE A 424 -8.44 -3.93 -12.26
N VAL A 425 -8.16 -2.65 -12.47
CA VAL A 425 -8.98 -1.86 -13.40
C VAL A 425 -8.54 -2.19 -14.83
N MET A 426 -9.46 -2.66 -15.66
CA MET A 426 -9.22 -2.84 -17.10
C MET A 426 -8.75 -1.51 -17.73
N PRO A 427 -7.45 -1.37 -18.08
CA PRO A 427 -6.89 -0.06 -18.39
C PRO A 427 -7.03 0.30 -19.88
N SER A 428 -7.27 -0.69 -20.74
CA SER A 428 -7.30 -0.48 -22.19
C SER A 428 -8.60 0.19 -22.66
N GLY A 429 -8.47 1.01 -23.71
CA GLY A 429 -9.60 1.76 -24.29
C GLY A 429 -10.76 0.86 -24.72
N THR A 430 -10.47 -0.29 -25.35
CA THR A 430 -11.51 -1.24 -25.78
C THR A 430 -12.27 -1.81 -24.60
N LEU A 431 -11.59 -2.30 -23.57
CA LEU A 431 -12.24 -2.90 -22.40
C LEU A 431 -13.12 -1.87 -21.67
N ARG A 432 -12.61 -0.66 -21.53
CA ARG A 432 -13.34 0.44 -20.90
C ARG A 432 -14.54 0.90 -21.73
N SER A 433 -14.38 0.97 -23.04
CA SER A 433 -15.45 1.33 -23.97
C SER A 433 -16.60 0.33 -23.92
N THR A 434 -16.31 -0.95 -23.70
CA THR A 434 -17.31 -2.00 -23.60
C THR A 434 -18.20 -1.85 -22.38
N ALA A 435 -17.63 -1.65 -21.18
CA ALA A 435 -18.42 -1.42 -19.97
C ALA A 435 -19.28 -0.15 -20.10
N THR A 436 -18.68 0.94 -20.57
CA THR A 436 -19.42 2.21 -20.77
C THR A 436 -20.49 2.10 -21.85
N HIS A 437 -20.27 1.30 -22.90
CA HIS A 437 -21.29 1.01 -23.92
C HIS A 437 -22.48 0.25 -23.33
N ILE A 438 -22.24 -0.81 -22.56
CA ILE A 438 -23.29 -1.58 -21.88
C ILE A 438 -24.14 -0.65 -21.02
N MET A 439 -23.48 0.19 -20.19
CA MET A 439 -24.16 1.17 -19.35
C MET A 439 -24.97 2.18 -20.18
N ARG A 440 -24.38 2.77 -21.22
CA ARG A 440 -25.04 3.75 -22.10
C ARG A 440 -26.27 3.14 -22.78
N ALA A 441 -26.16 1.89 -23.24
CA ALA A 441 -27.24 1.18 -23.91
C ALA A 441 -28.45 0.92 -22.98
N THR A 442 -28.27 0.92 -21.66
CA THR A 442 -29.41 0.90 -20.72
C THR A 442 -30.25 2.17 -20.78
N GLY A 443 -29.66 3.32 -21.11
CA GLY A 443 -30.31 4.63 -21.07
C GLY A 443 -30.68 5.13 -19.67
N MET A 444 -30.18 4.49 -18.61
CA MET A 444 -30.57 4.74 -17.22
C MET A 444 -29.62 5.68 -16.43
N TYR A 445 -28.50 6.10 -17.04
CA TYR A 445 -27.39 6.83 -16.39
C TYR A 445 -26.96 8.12 -17.11
N ASN A 446 -27.87 8.76 -17.85
CA ASN A 446 -27.53 9.89 -18.74
C ASN A 446 -27.01 11.15 -18.01
N THR A 447 -27.20 11.24 -16.69
CA THR A 447 -26.76 12.36 -15.85
C THR A 447 -25.43 12.11 -15.16
N LEU A 448 -24.86 10.91 -15.30
CA LEU A 448 -23.62 10.49 -14.63
C LEU A 448 -22.48 10.37 -15.65
N GLY A 449 -21.27 10.73 -15.22
CA GLY A 449 -20.06 10.32 -15.92
C GLY A 449 -19.93 8.79 -15.87
N LEU A 450 -19.80 8.14 -17.03
CA LEU A 450 -19.67 6.69 -17.08
C LEU A 450 -18.24 6.27 -16.75
N SER A 451 -18.08 5.68 -15.59
CA SER A 451 -16.82 5.19 -15.02
C SER A 451 -17.01 3.84 -14.33
N GLU A 452 -15.94 3.29 -13.76
CA GLU A 452 -15.98 2.12 -12.90
C GLU A 452 -16.88 2.34 -11.68
N ALA A 453 -16.85 3.53 -11.06
CA ALA A 453 -17.79 3.90 -10.00
C ALA A 453 -19.26 3.76 -10.43
N SER A 454 -19.61 4.30 -11.59
CA SER A 454 -20.99 4.19 -12.11
C SER A 454 -21.36 2.75 -12.49
N THR A 455 -20.37 1.92 -12.87
CA THR A 455 -20.60 0.48 -13.11
C THR A 455 -20.89 -0.26 -11.81
N ARG A 456 -20.23 0.10 -10.71
CA ARG A 456 -20.55 -0.40 -9.37
C ARG A 456 -21.98 -0.05 -8.99
N LEU A 457 -22.44 1.18 -9.26
CA LEU A 457 -23.85 1.55 -9.09
C LEU A 457 -24.79 0.64 -9.89
N LEU A 458 -24.47 0.36 -11.16
CA LEU A 458 -25.25 -0.58 -11.98
C LEU A 458 -25.32 -1.96 -11.31
N LEU A 459 -24.19 -2.50 -10.87
CA LEU A 459 -24.12 -3.81 -10.20
C LEU A 459 -24.93 -3.83 -8.89
N GLN A 460 -24.93 -2.73 -8.12
CA GLN A 460 -25.79 -2.58 -6.94
C GLN A 460 -27.28 -2.53 -7.33
N GLU A 461 -27.64 -1.76 -8.37
CA GLU A 461 -29.04 -1.61 -8.79
C GLU A 461 -29.63 -2.89 -9.39
N ILE A 462 -28.83 -3.72 -10.07
CA ILE A 462 -29.28 -5.04 -10.54
C ILE A 462 -29.24 -6.13 -9.46
N GLY A 463 -28.76 -5.79 -8.25
CA GLY A 463 -28.71 -6.69 -7.09
C GLY A 463 -27.53 -7.66 -7.11
N ILE A 464 -26.49 -7.42 -7.91
CA ILE A 464 -25.30 -8.26 -7.91
C ILE A 464 -24.39 -7.92 -6.74
N ILE A 465 -24.26 -6.65 -6.36
CA ILE A 465 -23.44 -6.20 -5.23
C ILE A 465 -24.38 -5.61 -4.17
N ALA A 466 -24.13 -5.89 -2.88
CA ALA A 466 -24.91 -5.26 -1.82
C ALA A 466 -24.60 -3.74 -1.74
N PRO A 467 -25.57 -2.90 -1.35
CA PRO A 467 -25.39 -1.45 -1.24
C PRO A 467 -24.20 -0.99 -0.39
N TRP A 468 -23.87 -1.77 0.65
CA TRP A 468 -22.82 -1.47 1.62
C TRP A 468 -21.53 -2.28 1.39
N GLU A 469 -21.48 -3.11 0.35
CA GLU A 469 -20.41 -4.09 0.16
C GLU A 469 -19.03 -3.43 0.14
N ASN A 470 -18.12 -3.94 0.95
CA ASN A 470 -16.72 -3.59 0.90
C ASN A 470 -16.04 -4.49 -0.15
N LEU A 471 -15.54 -3.90 -1.23
CA LEU A 471 -14.92 -4.65 -2.31
C LEU A 471 -13.40 -4.85 -2.12
N LEU A 472 -12.80 -4.25 -1.10
CA LEU A 472 -11.36 -4.38 -0.83
C LEU A 472 -10.92 -5.82 -0.50
N PRO A 473 -11.70 -6.65 0.22
CA PRO A 473 -11.37 -8.05 0.46
C PRO A 473 -11.30 -8.90 -0.83
N LEU A 474 -11.79 -8.37 -1.95
CA LEU A 474 -11.74 -9.04 -3.25
C LEU A 474 -10.41 -8.85 -4.00
N ASP A 475 -9.40 -8.26 -3.35
CA ASP A 475 -8.05 -8.17 -3.89
C ASP A 475 -7.50 -9.57 -4.21
N GLN A 476 -7.38 -9.86 -5.51
CA GLN A 476 -6.99 -11.17 -6.00
C GLN A 476 -5.54 -11.55 -5.66
N TYR A 477 -4.67 -10.59 -5.28
CA TYR A 477 -3.34 -10.93 -4.76
C TYR A 477 -3.40 -11.56 -3.37
N LEU A 478 -4.43 -11.23 -2.58
CA LEU A 478 -4.61 -11.75 -1.23
C LEU A 478 -5.30 -13.11 -1.21
N MET A 479 -6.11 -13.41 -2.24
CA MET A 479 -6.89 -14.64 -2.37
C MET A 479 -7.59 -15.01 -1.06
N LEU A 480 -8.28 -14.03 -0.47
CA LEU A 480 -8.99 -14.24 0.79
C LEU A 480 -10.12 -15.26 0.57
N PRO A 481 -10.28 -16.22 1.50
CA PRO A 481 -11.16 -17.34 1.29
C PRO A 481 -12.63 -16.95 1.50
N GLY A 482 -13.53 -17.74 0.91
CA GLY A 482 -14.98 -17.57 0.98
C GLY A 482 -15.57 -16.60 -0.05
N HIS A 483 -14.73 -16.07 -0.95
CA HIS A 483 -15.14 -15.13 -1.99
C HIS A 483 -15.25 -15.73 -3.39
N GLY A 484 -14.84 -17.00 -3.58
CA GLY A 484 -14.80 -17.64 -4.91
C GLY A 484 -13.71 -17.07 -5.82
N ILE A 485 -12.61 -16.56 -5.25
CA ILE A 485 -11.45 -16.03 -6.03
C ILE A 485 -10.54 -17.18 -6.47
N SER A 486 -10.26 -18.12 -5.57
CA SER A 486 -9.47 -19.32 -5.83
C SER A 486 -10.13 -20.50 -5.14
N LEU A 487 -10.58 -21.47 -5.93
CA LEU A 487 -11.21 -22.68 -5.41
C LEU A 487 -10.19 -23.49 -4.60
N ALA A 488 -8.94 -23.53 -5.07
CA ALA A 488 -7.86 -24.20 -4.35
C ALA A 488 -7.68 -23.64 -2.92
N LYS A 489 -7.73 -22.31 -2.74
CA LYS A 489 -7.60 -21.67 -1.42
C LYS A 489 -8.83 -21.83 -0.53
N ASP A 490 -10.02 -21.86 -1.12
CA ASP A 490 -11.26 -22.15 -0.39
C ASP A 490 -11.26 -23.60 0.12
N MET A 491 -10.89 -24.56 -0.74
CA MET A 491 -10.75 -25.97 -0.37
C MET A 491 -9.65 -26.20 0.69
N GLU A 492 -8.50 -25.54 0.55
CA GLU A 492 -7.41 -25.62 1.54
C GLU A 492 -7.89 -25.17 2.93
N LEU A 493 -8.66 -24.07 3.01
CA LEU A 493 -9.25 -23.62 4.28
C LEU A 493 -10.24 -24.66 4.83
N GLU A 494 -11.16 -25.16 4.02
CA GLU A 494 -12.15 -26.16 4.45
C GLU A 494 -11.49 -27.43 4.99
N GLU A 495 -10.47 -27.96 4.30
CA GLU A 495 -9.72 -29.14 4.73
C GLU A 495 -8.99 -28.90 6.06
N ILE A 496 -8.41 -27.71 6.23
CA ILE A 496 -7.72 -27.32 7.46
C ILE A 496 -8.70 -27.15 8.61
N GLU A 497 -9.82 -26.45 8.41
CA GLU A 497 -10.85 -26.28 9.43
C GLU A 497 -11.45 -27.62 9.85
N GLU A 498 -11.75 -28.50 8.89
CA GLU A 498 -12.23 -29.85 9.17
C GLU A 498 -11.20 -30.65 9.97
N SER A 499 -9.93 -30.61 9.55
CA SER A 499 -8.82 -31.28 10.26
C SER A 499 -8.68 -30.76 11.70
N CYS A 500 -8.76 -29.44 11.88
CA CYS A 500 -8.66 -28.81 13.20
C CYS A 500 -9.85 -29.12 14.09
N SER A 501 -11.06 -29.18 13.55
CA SER A 501 -12.28 -29.52 14.31
C SER A 501 -12.26 -30.94 14.88
N LYS A 502 -11.49 -31.84 14.26
CA LYS A 502 -11.30 -33.23 14.68
C LYS A 502 -10.16 -33.41 15.68
N LEU A 503 -9.30 -32.40 15.86
CA LEU A 503 -8.19 -32.47 16.80
C LEU A 503 -8.72 -32.49 18.23
N THR A 504 -8.30 -33.49 19.00
CA THR A 504 -8.53 -33.52 20.45
C THR A 504 -7.29 -33.04 21.19
N ALA A 505 -7.47 -32.56 22.43
CA ALA A 505 -6.35 -32.11 23.26
C ALA A 505 -5.26 -33.19 23.44
N ASP A 506 -5.65 -34.48 23.46
CA ASP A 506 -4.72 -35.61 23.59
C ASP A 506 -3.82 -35.82 22.36
N GLN A 507 -4.20 -35.27 21.20
CA GLN A 507 -3.41 -35.35 19.97
C GLN A 507 -2.39 -34.20 19.84
N LEU A 508 -2.53 -33.14 20.63
CA LEU A 508 -1.59 -32.02 20.69
C LEU A 508 -0.46 -32.34 21.67
N GLN A 509 0.58 -33.00 21.19
CA GLN A 509 1.76 -33.33 22.01
C GLN A 509 2.68 -32.12 22.16
N ASP A 510 2.95 -31.75 23.40
CA ASP A 510 3.83 -30.65 23.75
C ASP A 510 5.31 -31.03 23.65
N SER A 511 5.99 -30.57 22.59
CA SER A 511 7.42 -30.86 22.39
C SER A 511 8.34 -30.17 23.40
N MET A 512 7.84 -29.20 24.16
CA MET A 512 8.61 -28.43 25.15
C MET A 512 8.22 -28.77 26.60
N GLN A 513 7.42 -29.82 26.82
CA GLN A 513 6.84 -30.16 28.13
C GLN A 513 7.89 -30.25 29.25
N HIS A 514 9.04 -30.88 28.99
CA HIS A 514 10.11 -31.09 29.98
C HIS A 514 10.91 -29.82 30.30
N LEU A 515 10.75 -28.77 29.49
CA LEU A 515 11.43 -27.48 29.64
C LEU A 515 10.55 -26.42 30.31
N ARG A 516 9.27 -26.72 30.56
CA ARG A 516 8.32 -25.75 31.10
C ARG A 516 8.60 -25.44 32.56
N LYS A 517 8.85 -24.17 32.84
CA LYS A 517 8.77 -23.61 34.19
C LYS A 517 7.30 -23.40 34.58
N ASP A 518 6.90 -23.92 35.73
CA ASP A 518 5.63 -23.56 36.36
C ASP A 518 5.75 -22.18 37.00
N TRP A 519 4.91 -21.24 36.58
CA TRP A 519 4.85 -19.88 37.12
C TRP A 519 3.92 -19.75 38.33
N GLY A 520 3.22 -20.83 38.70
CA GLY A 520 2.33 -20.91 39.85
C GLY A 520 1.22 -19.86 39.83
N ASP A 521 0.87 -19.36 41.01
CA ASP A 521 -0.22 -18.38 41.20
C ASP A 521 0.19 -16.92 40.92
N MET A 522 1.36 -16.69 40.27
CA MET A 522 1.76 -15.35 39.86
C MET A 522 0.70 -14.75 38.93
N PRO A 523 0.18 -13.54 39.21
CA PRO A 523 -0.86 -12.96 38.38
C PRO A 523 -0.30 -12.54 37.03
N VAL A 524 -0.97 -13.02 35.98
CA VAL A 524 -0.69 -12.73 34.58
C VAL A 524 -1.82 -11.86 34.04
N TYR A 525 -1.54 -10.60 33.74
CA TYR A 525 -2.52 -9.65 33.24
C TYR A 525 -2.56 -9.71 31.71
N CYS A 526 -3.66 -10.15 31.12
CA CYS A 526 -3.92 -10.08 29.68
C CYS A 526 -4.78 -8.83 29.44
N VAL A 527 -4.26 -7.85 28.69
CA VAL A 527 -4.90 -6.55 28.51
C VAL A 527 -5.26 -6.38 27.04
N ASP A 528 -6.52 -6.63 26.71
CA ASP A 528 -7.01 -6.69 25.34
C ASP A 528 -8.40 -6.06 25.21
N ASP A 529 -8.90 -5.96 23.97
CA ASP A 529 -10.28 -5.59 23.73
C ASP A 529 -11.26 -6.63 24.28
N VAL A 530 -12.45 -6.16 24.64
CA VAL A 530 -13.54 -6.98 25.23
C VAL A 530 -13.86 -8.18 24.33
N THR A 531 -13.89 -7.95 23.03
CA THR A 531 -14.23 -8.92 21.99
C THR A 531 -13.06 -9.74 21.46
N ALA A 532 -11.83 -9.47 21.92
CA ALA A 532 -10.65 -10.19 21.45
C ALA A 532 -10.78 -11.71 21.70
N GLN A 533 -10.64 -12.49 20.64
CA GLN A 533 -10.75 -13.96 20.61
C GLN A 533 -9.37 -14.63 20.73
N GLU A 534 -8.36 -14.04 20.10
CA GLU A 534 -6.96 -14.49 20.13
C GLU A 534 -6.21 -13.69 21.20
N ILE A 535 -5.96 -14.30 22.36
CA ILE A 535 -5.20 -13.68 23.45
C ILE A 535 -3.77 -14.19 23.38
N ASP A 536 -2.88 -13.38 22.81
CA ASP A 536 -1.48 -13.74 22.58
C ASP A 536 -0.60 -13.55 23.82
N ASP A 537 -0.76 -12.43 24.54
CA ASP A 537 0.22 -12.00 25.54
C ASP A 537 -0.39 -11.67 26.92
N GLY A 538 0.43 -11.88 27.94
CA GLY A 538 0.11 -11.57 29.32
C GLY A 538 1.36 -11.12 30.07
N ILE A 539 1.19 -10.16 30.98
CA ILE A 539 2.31 -9.52 31.69
C ILE A 539 2.28 -9.81 33.18
N SER A 540 3.47 -9.98 33.77
CA SER A 540 3.64 -10.17 35.21
C SER A 540 4.85 -9.40 35.74
N LEU A 541 4.78 -9.08 37.05
CA LEU A 541 5.87 -8.44 37.77
C LEU A 541 6.24 -9.30 38.99
N GLU A 542 7.47 -9.78 39.04
CA GLU A 542 8.02 -10.57 40.14
C GLU A 542 9.07 -9.75 40.92
N PRO A 543 8.83 -9.40 42.19
CA PRO A 543 9.83 -8.74 43.03
C PRO A 543 10.95 -9.71 43.40
N ILE A 544 12.20 -9.22 43.44
CA ILE A 544 13.33 -10.06 43.83
C ILE A 544 13.46 -10.12 45.35
N PRO A 545 13.48 -11.32 45.96
CA PRO A 545 13.68 -11.46 47.40
C PRO A 545 14.93 -10.71 47.89
N GLY A 546 14.76 -9.85 48.89
CA GLY A 546 15.85 -9.06 49.47
C GLY A 546 16.25 -7.79 48.69
N SER A 547 15.58 -7.47 47.58
CA SER A 547 15.73 -6.19 46.87
C SER A 547 14.43 -5.39 46.89
N HIS A 548 14.53 -4.08 47.10
CA HIS A 548 13.41 -3.14 46.96
C HIS A 548 13.45 -2.36 45.64
N ASP A 549 14.54 -2.51 44.87
CA ASP A 549 14.84 -1.74 43.68
C ASP A 549 14.83 -2.59 42.40
N THR A 550 14.78 -3.92 42.52
CA THR A 550 14.94 -4.84 41.39
C THR A 550 13.75 -5.76 41.24
N PHE A 551 13.27 -5.91 40.01
CA PHE A 551 12.10 -6.69 39.65
C PHE A 551 12.38 -7.48 38.38
N TRP A 552 11.73 -8.62 38.21
CA TRP A 552 11.55 -9.23 36.91
C TRP A 552 10.24 -8.75 36.31
N VAL A 553 10.29 -8.32 35.05
CA VAL A 553 9.13 -8.13 34.19
C VAL A 553 9.07 -9.33 33.27
N HIS A 554 7.94 -10.05 33.30
CA HIS A 554 7.69 -11.22 32.46
C HIS A 554 6.62 -10.91 31.43
N VAL A 555 6.87 -11.30 30.18
CA VAL A 555 5.91 -11.30 29.09
C VAL A 555 5.70 -12.74 28.67
N HIS A 556 4.54 -13.28 29.03
CA HIS A 556 4.11 -14.62 28.73
C HIS A 556 3.36 -14.58 27.40
N VAL A 557 3.84 -15.32 26.40
CA VAL A 557 3.25 -15.34 25.06
C VAL A 557 2.72 -16.74 24.77
N ALA A 558 1.54 -16.83 24.14
CA ALA A 558 0.96 -18.07 23.64
C ALA A 558 1.99 -18.86 22.84
N ASN A 559 1.96 -20.19 22.96
CA ASN A 559 3.00 -21.04 22.38
C ASN A 559 2.38 -22.16 21.51
N PRO A 560 1.93 -21.84 20.29
CA PRO A 560 1.42 -22.84 19.35
C PRO A 560 2.54 -23.69 18.72
N THR A 561 3.76 -23.16 18.59
CA THR A 561 4.89 -23.80 17.91
C THR A 561 5.42 -25.04 18.64
N ALA A 562 5.23 -25.11 19.96
CA ALA A 562 5.56 -26.31 20.73
C ALA A 562 4.68 -27.53 20.36
N PHE A 563 3.52 -27.33 19.74
CA PHE A 563 2.52 -28.37 19.48
C PHE A 563 2.34 -28.70 18.00
N ILE A 564 2.58 -27.73 17.13
CA ILE A 564 2.40 -27.89 15.69
C ILE A 564 3.77 -27.74 15.03
N GLY A 565 4.22 -28.73 14.27
CA GLY A 565 5.51 -28.68 13.56
C GLY A 565 5.49 -27.67 12.41
N HIS A 566 6.66 -27.07 12.10
CA HIS A 566 6.82 -26.10 11.01
C HIS A 566 6.44 -26.63 9.62
N ASP A 567 6.51 -27.95 9.42
CA ASP A 567 6.17 -28.70 8.22
C ASP A 567 4.68 -29.06 8.13
N ASN A 568 3.91 -28.82 9.19
CA ASN A 568 2.49 -29.15 9.24
C ASN A 568 1.66 -28.28 8.27
N PRO A 569 0.65 -28.84 7.56
CA PRO A 569 -0.22 -28.07 6.67
C PRO A 569 -0.87 -26.82 7.30
N ILE A 570 -1.18 -26.85 8.60
CA ILE A 570 -1.73 -25.68 9.32
C ILE A 570 -0.74 -24.50 9.31
N ILE A 571 0.56 -24.80 9.46
CA ILE A 571 1.62 -23.78 9.49
C ILE A 571 1.97 -23.32 8.08
N GLN A 572 1.91 -24.20 7.08
CA GLN A 572 2.02 -23.82 5.67
C GLN A 572 0.90 -22.86 5.25
N TYR A 573 -0.33 -23.12 5.70
CA TYR A 573 -1.45 -22.20 5.52
C TYR A 573 -1.21 -20.86 6.21
N ALA A 574 -0.77 -20.87 7.47
CA ALA A 574 -0.41 -19.65 8.20
C ALA A 574 0.68 -18.84 7.48
N ALA A 575 1.68 -19.51 6.89
CA ALA A 575 2.73 -18.90 6.09
C ALA A 575 2.16 -18.20 4.84
N SER A 576 1.14 -18.80 4.21
CA SER A 576 0.45 -18.21 3.07
C SER A 576 -0.45 -17.02 3.44
N ARG A 577 -0.94 -16.96 4.69
CA ARG A 577 -1.78 -15.86 5.21
C ARG A 577 -1.00 -14.70 5.81
N LEU A 578 0.23 -14.94 6.29
CA LEU A 578 1.16 -13.97 6.89
C LEU A 578 0.70 -13.38 8.24
N PHE A 579 -0.54 -12.90 8.35
CA PHE A 579 -1.13 -12.44 9.60
C PHE A 579 -2.66 -12.43 9.56
N THR A 580 -3.30 -12.34 10.73
CA THR A 580 -4.77 -12.20 10.83
C THR A 580 -5.19 -10.81 10.37
N SER A 581 -6.09 -10.72 9.39
CA SER A 581 -6.69 -9.45 8.95
C SER A 581 -7.99 -9.18 9.72
N TYR A 582 -8.06 -8.01 10.35
CA TYR A 582 -9.22 -7.56 11.13
C TYR A 582 -9.90 -6.40 10.39
N ILE A 583 -10.96 -6.70 9.64
CA ILE A 583 -11.78 -5.67 8.97
C ILE A 583 -13.10 -5.45 9.74
N PRO A 584 -13.76 -4.28 9.65
CA PRO A 584 -14.90 -3.98 10.53
C PRO A 584 -16.07 -4.97 10.47
N GLU A 585 -16.27 -5.61 9.32
CA GLU A 585 -17.36 -6.56 9.08
C GLU A 585 -17.02 -8.02 9.40
N ARG A 586 -15.73 -8.39 9.56
CA ARG A 586 -15.27 -9.79 9.80
C ARG A 586 -13.77 -9.89 10.10
N THR A 587 -13.32 -11.09 10.44
CA THR A 587 -11.90 -11.42 10.65
C THR A 587 -11.48 -12.59 9.77
N TYR A 588 -10.29 -12.51 9.15
CA TYR A 588 -9.64 -13.61 8.45
C TYR A 588 -8.46 -14.11 9.30
N PRO A 589 -8.66 -15.14 10.13
CA PRO A 589 -7.64 -15.59 11.07
C PRO A 589 -6.49 -16.31 10.36
N MET A 590 -5.25 -16.04 10.80
CA MET A 590 -4.06 -16.72 10.30
C MET A 590 -4.05 -18.21 10.69
N LEU A 591 -4.48 -18.50 11.92
CA LEU A 591 -4.66 -19.85 12.43
C LEU A 591 -6.16 -20.16 12.62
N PRO A 592 -6.62 -21.40 12.36
CA PRO A 592 -8.01 -21.75 12.55
C PRO A 592 -8.52 -21.49 13.98
N LYS A 593 -9.72 -20.91 14.11
CA LYS A 593 -10.33 -20.59 15.42
C LYS A 593 -10.50 -21.80 16.32
N ALA A 594 -10.73 -22.97 15.72
CA ALA A 594 -10.82 -24.25 16.43
C ALA A 594 -9.54 -24.60 17.20
N LEU A 595 -8.39 -24.06 16.80
CA LEU A 595 -7.12 -24.22 17.50
C LEU A 595 -6.83 -23.07 18.47
N THR A 596 -7.02 -21.83 18.04
CA THR A 596 -6.58 -20.67 18.82
C THR A 596 -7.35 -20.55 20.14
N GLU A 597 -8.67 -20.38 20.11
CA GLU A 597 -9.48 -20.14 21.31
C GLU A 597 -9.42 -21.30 22.33
N PRO A 598 -9.59 -22.58 21.94
CA PRO A 598 -9.68 -23.68 22.89
C PRO A 598 -8.32 -24.21 23.36
N HIS A 599 -7.21 -23.94 22.66
CA HIS A 599 -5.91 -24.54 22.96
C HIS A 599 -4.79 -23.55 23.27
N PHE A 600 -4.73 -22.40 22.60
CA PHE A 600 -3.53 -21.54 22.63
C PHE A 600 -3.75 -20.13 23.18
N SER A 601 -4.95 -19.54 23.04
CA SER A 601 -5.30 -18.28 23.69
C SER A 601 -5.02 -18.39 25.20
N LEU A 602 -4.35 -17.37 25.75
CA LEU A 602 -3.93 -17.39 27.15
C LEU A 602 -5.12 -17.53 28.10
N ALA A 603 -4.99 -18.46 29.03
CA ALA A 603 -5.96 -18.85 30.02
C ALA A 603 -5.25 -19.63 31.14
N SER A 604 -5.96 -19.96 32.21
CA SER A 604 -5.42 -20.80 33.28
C SER A 604 -4.99 -22.18 32.77
N GLY A 605 -3.78 -22.61 33.13
CA GLY A 605 -3.18 -23.88 32.71
C GLY A 605 -2.54 -23.86 31.33
N ARG A 606 -2.41 -22.70 30.67
CA ARG A 606 -1.90 -22.62 29.30
C ARG A 606 -0.37 -22.68 29.20
N PRO A 607 0.15 -23.34 28.15
CA PRO A 607 1.56 -23.32 27.80
C PRO A 607 1.96 -21.95 27.22
N VAL A 608 3.11 -21.43 27.64
CA VAL A 608 3.64 -20.14 27.18
C VAL A 608 5.13 -20.21 26.82
N LEU A 609 5.59 -19.28 25.98
CA LEU A 609 6.97 -18.88 25.84
C LEU A 609 7.13 -17.52 26.54
N THR A 610 7.97 -17.44 27.57
CA THR A 610 8.07 -16.25 28.43
C THR A 610 9.37 -15.50 28.21
N PHE A 611 9.27 -14.22 27.88
CA PHE A 611 10.38 -13.27 27.75
C PHE A 611 10.50 -12.47 29.05
N SER A 612 11.65 -12.54 29.71
CA SER A 612 11.85 -11.99 31.04
C SER A 612 13.02 -11.02 31.06
N ALA A 613 12.84 -9.84 31.67
CA ALA A 613 13.93 -8.91 31.96
C ALA A 613 13.98 -8.57 33.44
N LYS A 614 15.16 -8.74 34.04
CA LYS A 614 15.47 -8.27 35.38
C LYS A 614 15.89 -6.83 35.28
N MET A 615 15.13 -5.94 35.89
CA MET A 615 15.33 -4.50 35.79
C MET A 615 15.43 -3.87 37.16
N ASN A 616 16.26 -2.82 37.27
CA ASN A 616 16.20 -1.91 38.41
C ASN A 616 15.29 -0.71 38.13
N ARG A 617 14.95 0.09 39.15
CA ARG A 617 14.10 1.29 38.96
C ARG A 617 14.74 2.39 38.12
N ARG A 618 16.02 2.28 37.77
CA ARG A 618 16.70 3.17 36.80
C ARG A 618 16.47 2.73 35.36
N GLY A 619 15.74 1.64 35.12
CA GLY A 619 15.42 1.12 33.80
C GLY A 619 16.58 0.36 33.14
N GLU A 620 17.62 0.01 33.91
CA GLU A 620 18.74 -0.81 33.42
C GLU A 620 18.30 -2.28 33.43
N ILE A 621 18.50 -2.97 32.31
CA ILE A 621 18.34 -4.42 32.21
C ILE A 621 19.61 -5.06 32.78
N LEU A 622 19.46 -5.80 33.87
CA LEU A 622 20.55 -6.45 34.59
C LEU A 622 20.75 -7.91 34.16
N ASP A 623 19.68 -8.55 33.68
CA ASP A 623 19.64 -9.93 33.19
C ASP A 623 18.40 -10.10 32.31
N SER A 624 18.44 -11.05 31.38
CA SER A 624 17.32 -11.38 30.50
C SER A 624 17.25 -12.87 30.22
N LYS A 625 16.04 -13.44 30.17
CA LYS A 625 15.83 -14.88 29.96
C LYS A 625 14.63 -15.13 29.06
N ILE A 626 14.71 -16.17 28.25
CA ILE A 626 13.58 -16.73 27.52
C ILE A 626 13.38 -18.17 28.00
N GLN A 627 12.15 -18.52 28.40
CA GLN A 627 11.85 -19.83 28.97
C GLN A 627 10.44 -20.28 28.57
N ASN A 628 10.29 -21.55 28.18
CA ASN A 628 8.98 -22.18 28.12
C ASN A 628 8.40 -22.28 29.54
N GLY A 629 7.08 -22.15 29.66
CA GLY A 629 6.42 -22.28 30.95
C GLY A 629 4.93 -22.59 30.87
N THR A 630 4.31 -22.61 32.04
CA THR A 630 2.87 -22.81 32.24
C THR A 630 2.37 -21.76 33.22
N ILE A 631 1.25 -21.10 32.90
CA ILE A 631 0.64 -20.05 33.71
C ILE A 631 -0.70 -20.52 34.30
N HIS A 632 -1.05 -20.06 35.51
CA HIS A 632 -2.30 -20.47 36.19
C HIS A 632 -3.23 -19.31 36.55
N ASN A 633 -2.71 -18.19 37.06
CA ASN A 633 -3.52 -17.07 37.54
C ASN A 633 -3.67 -15.97 36.47
N VAL A 634 -4.54 -16.21 35.48
CA VAL A 634 -4.80 -15.27 34.37
C VAL A 634 -5.91 -14.29 34.71
N ILE A 635 -5.62 -12.99 34.54
CA ILE A 635 -6.53 -11.88 34.81
C ILE A 635 -6.72 -11.08 33.52
N ASN A 636 -7.93 -11.08 32.97
CA ASN A 636 -8.24 -10.28 31.78
C ASN A 636 -8.70 -8.87 32.17
N LEU A 637 -8.11 -7.87 31.54
CA LEU A 637 -8.41 -6.45 31.69
C LEU A 637 -8.62 -5.82 30.31
N THR A 638 -9.23 -4.64 30.28
CA THR A 638 -9.34 -3.85 29.04
C THR A 638 -8.33 -2.71 29.02
N HIS A 639 -7.92 -2.28 27.83
CA HIS A 639 -7.11 -1.05 27.67
C HIS A 639 -7.78 0.15 28.33
N LYS A 640 -9.12 0.25 28.25
CA LYS A 640 -9.89 1.30 28.92
C LYS A 640 -9.71 1.25 30.43
N THR A 641 -9.89 0.08 31.05
CA THR A 641 -9.71 -0.10 32.52
C THR A 641 -8.33 0.34 32.99
N LEU A 642 -7.29 0.06 32.20
CA LEU A 642 -5.91 0.46 32.54
C LEU A 642 -5.68 1.97 32.33
N ARG A 643 -6.24 2.54 31.26
CA ARG A 643 -6.18 3.98 30.98
C ARG A 643 -6.88 4.79 32.07
N ASP A 644 -8.14 4.46 32.38
CA ASP A 644 -8.94 5.10 33.43
C ASP A 644 -8.23 5.05 34.81
N PHE A 645 -7.38 4.05 35.03
CA PHE A 645 -6.58 3.95 36.25
C PHE A 645 -5.40 4.94 36.30
N PHE A 646 -4.67 5.12 35.19
CA PHE A 646 -3.52 6.02 35.15
C PHE A 646 -3.90 7.48 34.88
N ASP A 647 -4.96 7.69 34.11
CA ASP A 647 -5.51 8.99 33.78
C ASP A 647 -7.04 8.91 33.87
N PRO A 648 -7.62 9.10 35.07
CA PRO A 648 -9.06 9.14 35.25
C PRO A 648 -9.58 10.47 34.68
N ASP A 649 -9.66 10.57 33.35
CA ASP A 649 -10.21 11.77 32.71
C ASP A 649 -11.72 11.82 32.99
N PRO A 650 -12.26 12.90 33.61
CA PRO A 650 -13.61 12.84 34.17
C PRO A 650 -14.75 12.81 33.15
N GLU A 651 -14.50 13.12 31.87
CA GLU A 651 -15.56 13.44 30.89
C GLU A 651 -15.31 13.00 29.43
N GLU A 652 -14.44 12.03 29.12
CA GLU A 652 -14.40 11.46 27.75
C GLU A 652 -15.53 10.43 27.53
N GLN A 653 -16.78 10.88 27.47
CA GLN A 653 -17.77 10.17 26.66
C GLN A 653 -17.43 10.46 25.20
N LEU A 654 -16.77 9.50 24.54
CA LEU A 654 -16.61 9.53 23.08
C LEU A 654 -18.00 9.69 22.46
N GLU A 655 -18.28 10.87 21.90
CA GLU A 655 -19.47 11.05 21.10
C GLU A 655 -19.38 10.09 19.91
N SER A 656 -20.50 9.45 19.56
CA SER A 656 -20.53 8.49 18.46
C SER A 656 -21.66 8.82 17.49
N LEU A 657 -21.36 8.68 16.21
CA LEU A 657 -22.32 8.74 15.14
C LEU A 657 -22.79 7.33 14.86
N THR A 658 -24.11 7.08 14.87
CA THR A 658 -24.69 5.76 14.61
C THR A 658 -25.81 5.86 13.58
N ILE A 659 -25.80 4.95 12.60
CA ILE A 659 -26.83 4.84 11.56
C ILE A 659 -27.31 3.38 11.41
N GLY A 660 -28.40 3.17 10.65
CA GLY A 660 -28.94 1.83 10.38
C GLY A 660 -29.75 1.20 11.54
N GLY A 661 -29.62 1.67 12.77
CA GLY A 661 -30.38 1.16 13.92
C GLY A 661 -29.71 1.46 15.26
N ALA A 662 -30.17 0.79 16.32
CA ALA A 662 -29.52 0.85 17.63
C ALA A 662 -28.35 -0.14 17.68
N PHE A 663 -27.14 0.36 17.94
CA PHE A 663 -25.95 -0.48 18.11
C PHE A 663 -26.01 -1.22 19.45
N THR A 664 -25.75 -2.52 19.43
CA THR A 664 -25.65 -3.34 20.65
C THR A 664 -24.22 -3.80 20.83
N GLU A 665 -23.65 -3.64 22.03
CA GLU A 665 -22.31 -4.15 22.28
C GLU A 665 -22.29 -5.68 22.13
N PRO A 666 -21.30 -6.24 21.41
CA PRO A 666 -21.14 -7.68 21.28
C PRO A 666 -20.94 -8.33 22.65
N PRO A 667 -21.43 -9.57 22.85
CA PRO A 667 -21.24 -10.29 24.09
C PRO A 667 -19.75 -10.58 24.32
N ILE A 668 -19.38 -10.69 25.60
CA ILE A 668 -18.05 -11.15 26.00
C ILE A 668 -17.92 -12.62 25.54
N PRO A 669 -16.80 -13.03 24.90
CA PRO A 669 -16.56 -14.41 24.50
C PRO A 669 -16.75 -15.41 25.65
N ASP A 670 -17.30 -16.59 25.34
CA ASP A 670 -17.56 -17.64 26.33
C ASP A 670 -16.29 -18.03 27.08
N GLY A 671 -16.37 -18.10 28.42
CA GLY A 671 -15.23 -18.44 29.28
C GLY A 671 -14.27 -17.27 29.58
N LYS A 672 -14.40 -16.11 28.91
CA LYS A 672 -13.60 -14.91 29.21
C LYS A 672 -14.29 -14.09 30.30
N THR A 673 -13.65 -13.98 31.46
CA THR A 673 -14.09 -13.07 32.53
C THR A 673 -13.21 -11.83 32.54
N ILE A 674 -13.81 -10.65 32.36
CA ILE A 674 -13.11 -9.36 32.36
C ILE A 674 -13.25 -8.71 33.73
N GLN A 675 -12.12 -8.39 34.35
CA GLN A 675 -12.08 -7.67 35.61
C GLN A 675 -12.31 -6.18 35.35
N GLN A 676 -13.42 -5.66 35.88
CA GLN A 676 -13.86 -4.28 35.65
C GLN A 676 -13.07 -3.24 36.46
N SER A 677 -12.41 -3.64 37.55
CA SER A 677 -11.63 -2.74 38.41
C SER A 677 -10.39 -3.41 38.99
N LEU A 678 -9.31 -2.66 39.15
CA LEU A 678 -8.04 -3.16 39.69
C LEU A 678 -8.07 -3.26 41.22
N ARG A 679 -7.57 -4.39 41.77
CA ARG A 679 -7.35 -4.54 43.22
C ARG A 679 -6.19 -3.64 43.67
N PRO A 680 -6.13 -3.22 44.94
CA PRO A 680 -5.04 -2.36 45.44
C PRO A 680 -3.64 -2.90 45.13
N GLU A 681 -3.42 -4.20 45.29
CA GLU A 681 -2.16 -4.87 44.97
C GLU A 681 -1.80 -4.85 43.47
N ASP A 682 -2.80 -4.94 42.58
CA ASP A 682 -2.60 -4.87 41.13
C ASP A 682 -2.20 -3.44 40.73
N LYS A 683 -2.83 -2.43 41.36
CA LYS A 683 -2.51 -1.01 41.14
C LYS A 683 -1.03 -0.71 41.41
N ASP A 684 -0.50 -1.21 42.53
CA ASP A 684 0.90 -1.03 42.90
C ASP A 684 1.84 -1.68 41.87
N ARG A 685 1.51 -2.87 41.37
CA ARG A 685 2.29 -3.55 40.31
C ARG A 685 2.31 -2.75 39.01
N PHE A 686 1.17 -2.25 38.57
CA PHE A 686 1.07 -1.40 37.37
C PHE A 686 1.85 -0.09 37.53
N HIS A 687 1.83 0.53 38.72
CA HIS A 687 2.66 1.69 39.01
C HIS A 687 4.16 1.37 38.91
N ILE A 688 4.60 0.23 39.45
CA ILE A 688 6.01 -0.19 39.35
C ILE A 688 6.38 -0.50 37.90
N MET A 689 5.57 -1.26 37.17
CA MET A 689 5.82 -1.56 35.75
C MET A 689 5.93 -0.27 34.94
N ARG A 690 5.02 0.70 35.15
CA ARG A 690 5.09 2.01 34.51
C ARG A 690 6.37 2.76 34.85
N GLN A 691 6.80 2.76 36.12
CA GLN A 691 8.07 3.38 36.52
C GLN A 691 9.28 2.74 35.80
N LEU A 692 9.33 1.40 35.74
CA LEU A 692 10.39 0.68 35.04
C LEU A 692 10.40 1.02 33.54
N MET A 693 9.23 1.05 32.90
CA MET A 693 9.11 1.32 31.47
C MET A 693 9.42 2.78 31.12
N LEU A 694 9.06 3.73 31.97
CA LEU A 694 9.46 5.14 31.82
C LEU A 694 10.98 5.30 31.93
N ALA A 695 11.61 4.64 32.92
CA ALA A 695 13.05 4.68 33.07
C ALA A 695 13.77 4.02 31.87
N PHE A 696 13.26 2.88 31.39
CA PHE A 696 13.77 2.23 30.18
C PHE A 696 13.61 3.10 28.93
N ARG A 697 12.46 3.79 28.79
CA ARG A 697 12.23 4.77 27.72
C ARG A 697 13.24 5.91 27.74
N GLN A 698 13.64 6.40 28.92
CA GLN A 698 14.71 7.41 29.02
C GLN A 698 16.06 6.88 28.53
N THR A 699 16.39 5.62 28.81
CA THR A 699 17.59 4.95 28.27
C THR A 699 17.53 4.86 26.74
N ARG A 700 16.39 4.44 26.18
CA ARG A 700 16.18 4.40 24.71
C ARG A 700 16.29 5.78 24.08
N ARG A 701 15.72 6.82 24.70
CA ARG A 701 15.85 8.22 24.24
C ARG A 701 17.31 8.68 24.22
N LYS A 702 18.13 8.32 25.21
CA LYS A 702 19.58 8.58 25.19
C LYS A 702 20.29 7.89 24.02
N ASN A 703 19.78 6.73 23.59
CA ASN A 703 20.26 5.98 22.42
C ASN A 703 19.68 6.48 21.08
N GLY A 704 18.91 7.57 21.09
CA GLY A 704 18.36 8.20 19.89
C GLY A 704 16.89 7.87 19.58
N ALA A 705 16.18 7.16 20.48
CA ALA A 705 14.76 6.88 20.28
C ALA A 705 13.94 8.16 20.10
N MET A 706 12.93 8.06 19.25
CA MET A 706 12.02 9.14 18.86
C MET A 706 10.58 8.67 19.00
N ASP A 707 9.76 9.51 19.63
CA ASP A 707 8.33 9.27 19.70
C ASP A 707 7.66 9.96 18.51
N LEU A 708 7.57 9.24 17.39
CA LEU A 708 6.85 9.69 16.20
C LEU A 708 5.35 9.43 16.41
N THR A 709 4.68 10.30 17.15
CA THR A 709 3.21 10.24 17.27
C THR A 709 2.59 10.44 15.88
N PRO A 710 1.62 9.59 15.48
CA PRO A 710 0.90 9.78 14.22
C PRO A 710 0.29 11.17 14.16
N LEU A 711 0.24 11.77 12.97
CA LEU A 711 -0.44 13.07 12.80
C LEU A 711 -1.96 12.93 12.68
N SER A 712 -2.48 11.70 12.68
CA SER A 712 -3.91 11.39 12.63
C SER A 712 -4.22 10.19 13.51
N PRO A 713 -5.38 10.15 14.19
CA PRO A 713 -5.80 8.96 14.92
C PRO A 713 -6.26 7.87 13.94
N ASP A 714 -6.31 6.64 14.43
CA ASP A 714 -6.94 5.53 13.73
C ASP A 714 -8.46 5.73 13.66
N VAL A 715 -9.08 5.20 12.60
CA VAL A 715 -10.54 5.23 12.44
C VAL A 715 -11.19 4.21 13.37
N SER A 716 -11.95 4.69 14.36
CA SER A 716 -12.72 3.83 15.26
C SER A 716 -14.13 3.57 14.72
N VAL A 717 -14.27 2.62 13.81
CA VAL A 717 -15.56 2.20 13.22
C VAL A 717 -15.95 0.77 13.65
N SER A 718 -17.24 0.55 13.90
CA SER A 718 -17.81 -0.78 14.19
C SER A 718 -19.04 -1.04 13.34
N VAL A 719 -19.18 -2.27 12.85
CA VAL A 719 -20.27 -2.67 11.96
C VAL A 719 -21.00 -3.86 12.57
N GLN A 720 -22.34 -3.81 12.55
CA GLN A 720 -23.18 -4.89 13.04
C GLN A 720 -24.29 -5.21 12.03
N SER A 721 -24.35 -6.47 11.60
CA SER A 721 -25.40 -7.00 10.72
C SER A 721 -26.55 -7.69 11.47
N GLY A 722 -26.48 -7.80 12.79
CA GLY A 722 -27.49 -8.45 13.64
C GLY A 722 -26.84 -9.36 14.68
N ASN A 723 -27.42 -10.54 14.91
CA ASN A 723 -26.92 -11.56 15.83
C ASN A 723 -25.99 -12.58 15.16
N ALA A 724 -25.75 -12.43 13.86
CA ALA A 724 -24.87 -13.27 13.06
C ALA A 724 -23.92 -12.40 12.23
N PRO A 725 -22.68 -12.86 11.98
CA PRO A 725 -21.73 -12.14 11.15
C PRO A 725 -22.23 -12.03 9.71
N MET A 726 -21.74 -11.03 8.98
CA MET A 726 -22.05 -10.86 7.57
C MET A 726 -21.33 -11.95 6.75
N PRO A 727 -22.02 -12.73 5.89
CA PRO A 727 -21.37 -13.73 5.05
C PRO A 727 -20.45 -13.07 4.02
N PRO A 728 -19.37 -13.73 3.56
CA PRO A 728 -18.52 -13.20 2.49
C PRO A 728 -19.29 -13.00 1.21
N TYR A 729 -18.92 -11.96 0.46
CA TYR A 729 -19.46 -11.73 -0.85
C TYR A 729 -18.92 -12.75 -1.84
N ASP A 730 -19.81 -13.58 -2.36
CA ASP A 730 -19.50 -14.61 -3.35
C ASP A 730 -19.46 -14.01 -4.78
N LEU A 731 -18.28 -14.03 -5.40
CA LEU A 731 -18.09 -13.58 -6.78
C LEU A 731 -18.81 -14.46 -7.80
N GLU A 732 -19.11 -15.72 -7.48
CA GLU A 732 -19.76 -16.69 -8.38
C GLU A 732 -21.29 -16.65 -8.31
N ALA A 733 -21.86 -15.81 -7.45
CA ALA A 733 -23.31 -15.73 -7.25
C ALA A 733 -24.08 -15.49 -8.57
N THR A 734 -24.97 -16.44 -8.91
CA THR A 734 -25.74 -16.46 -10.18
C THR A 734 -27.12 -15.79 -10.09
N THR A 735 -27.52 -15.39 -8.87
CA THR A 735 -28.84 -14.78 -8.62
C THR A 735 -28.63 -13.45 -7.91
N GLY A 736 -29.14 -12.37 -8.50
CA GLY A 736 -29.13 -11.05 -7.87
C GLY A 736 -30.09 -10.99 -6.67
N ARG A 737 -29.81 -10.10 -5.74
CA ARG A 737 -30.59 -9.87 -4.52
C ARG A 737 -30.75 -8.37 -4.29
N HIS A 738 -31.98 -7.94 -4.05
CA HIS A 738 -32.26 -6.60 -3.53
C HIS A 738 -32.34 -6.66 -2.00
N TYR A 739 -31.85 -5.62 -1.33
CA TYR A 739 -31.70 -5.62 0.12
C TYR A 739 -32.67 -4.62 0.77
N LEU A 740 -33.53 -5.13 1.66
CA LEU A 740 -34.37 -4.33 2.55
C LEU A 740 -33.72 -4.24 3.93
N GLY A 741 -33.60 -3.05 4.51
CA GLY A 741 -32.75 -2.83 5.68
C GLY A 741 -31.28 -2.64 5.32
N ASP A 742 -30.50 -2.21 6.30
CA ASP A 742 -29.09 -1.86 6.17
C ASP A 742 -28.33 -2.27 7.45
N PRO A 743 -27.03 -2.57 7.36
CA PRO A 743 -26.20 -2.78 8.54
C PRO A 743 -26.16 -1.53 9.41
N ILE A 744 -25.94 -1.78 10.71
CA ILE A 744 -25.76 -0.76 11.73
C ILE A 744 -24.27 -0.41 11.74
N ILE A 745 -23.96 0.88 11.65
CA ILE A 745 -22.58 1.37 11.63
C ILE A 745 -22.46 2.41 12.73
N ARG A 746 -21.41 2.28 13.55
CA ARG A 746 -21.04 3.25 14.59
C ARG A 746 -19.63 3.76 14.32
N LEU A 747 -19.47 5.09 14.33
CA LEU A 747 -18.19 5.78 14.23
C LEU A 747 -17.98 6.63 15.48
N ASN A 748 -16.89 6.40 16.21
CA ASN A 748 -16.57 7.16 17.41
C ASN A 748 -15.77 8.43 17.05
N MET A 749 -16.08 9.54 17.70
CA MET A 749 -15.38 10.81 17.57
C MET A 749 -14.39 10.97 18.72
N HIS A 750 -13.14 11.30 18.41
CA HIS A 750 -12.06 11.44 19.37
C HIS A 750 -11.69 12.91 19.58
N THR A 751 -11.40 13.28 20.83
CA THR A 751 -10.68 14.52 21.16
C THR A 751 -9.20 14.31 20.83
N TYR A 752 -8.81 14.62 19.60
CA TYR A 752 -7.45 14.41 19.11
C TYR A 752 -6.76 15.74 18.76
N ASP A 753 -5.70 16.09 19.48
CA ASP A 753 -4.78 17.15 19.07
C ASP A 753 -3.56 16.49 18.38
N PRO A 754 -3.40 16.64 17.05
CA PRO A 754 -2.28 16.03 16.32
C PRO A 754 -0.90 16.57 16.72
N TYR A 755 -0.85 17.66 17.49
CA TYR A 755 0.39 18.31 17.92
C TYR A 755 0.76 18.03 19.37
N ASP A 756 -0.14 17.41 20.15
CA ASP A 756 0.10 17.09 21.55
C ASP A 756 0.52 15.64 21.73
N VAL A 757 1.73 15.43 22.24
CA VAL A 757 2.20 14.09 22.56
C VAL A 757 1.87 13.74 23.98
N ARG A 758 0.74 13.03 24.11
CA ARG A 758 0.30 12.42 25.35
C ARG A 758 1.36 11.43 25.87
N ASP A 759 1.41 11.32 27.19
CA ASP A 759 2.27 10.34 27.86
C ASP A 759 1.78 8.91 27.56
N GLN A 760 2.35 8.29 26.53
CA GLN A 760 2.01 6.94 26.08
C GLN A 760 2.10 5.88 27.16
N SER A 761 2.83 6.12 28.27
CA SER A 761 2.88 5.16 29.38
C SER A 761 1.57 5.06 30.17
N ARG A 762 0.66 6.04 30.02
CA ARG A 762 -0.68 6.03 30.61
C ARG A 762 -1.69 5.39 29.65
N ASP A 763 -1.57 5.73 28.38
CA ASP A 763 -2.47 5.28 27.32
C ASP A 763 -2.18 3.87 26.82
N ASN A 764 -0.91 3.45 26.84
CA ASN A 764 -0.45 2.21 26.20
C ASN A 764 0.80 1.61 26.88
N LEU A 765 0.73 1.39 28.20
CA LEU A 765 1.79 0.71 28.96
C LEU A 765 2.16 -0.66 28.38
N VAL A 766 1.17 -1.41 27.87
CA VAL A 766 1.34 -2.74 27.28
C VAL A 766 2.31 -2.68 26.10
N SER A 767 2.14 -1.73 25.18
CA SER A 767 3.06 -1.55 24.05
C SER A 767 4.52 -1.32 24.49
N LEU A 768 4.75 -0.56 25.57
CA LEU A 768 6.10 -0.37 26.11
C LEU A 768 6.72 -1.68 26.60
N ILE A 769 5.91 -2.56 27.21
CA ILE A 769 6.35 -3.87 27.69
C ILE A 769 6.55 -4.84 26.51
N MET A 770 5.71 -4.80 25.47
CA MET A 770 5.92 -5.58 24.24
C MET A 770 7.21 -5.17 23.52
N ASN A 771 7.54 -3.88 23.52
CA ASN A 771 8.82 -3.39 23.00
C ASN A 771 10.02 -3.95 23.77
N LEU A 772 9.90 -4.12 25.09
CA LEU A 772 10.91 -4.78 25.90
C LEU A 772 11.03 -6.27 25.55
N ALA A 773 9.92 -7.00 25.37
CA ALA A 773 9.95 -8.40 24.97
C ALA A 773 10.62 -8.58 23.59
N GLY A 774 10.26 -7.76 22.60
CA GLY A 774 10.88 -7.82 21.29
C GLY A 774 12.37 -7.43 21.29
N HIS A 775 12.79 -6.56 22.21
CA HIS A 775 14.21 -6.27 22.45
C HIS A 775 14.95 -7.48 23.00
N ILE A 776 14.40 -8.15 24.02
CA ILE A 776 14.97 -9.38 24.60
C ILE A 776 15.08 -10.48 23.54
N SER A 777 14.03 -10.65 22.74
CA SER A 777 14.01 -11.60 21.62
C SER A 777 15.12 -11.32 20.62
N GLY A 778 15.24 -10.07 20.17
CA GLY A 778 16.30 -9.66 19.26
C GLY A 778 17.71 -9.87 19.82
N GLN A 779 17.93 -9.55 21.10
CA GLN A 779 19.22 -9.80 21.77
C GLN A 779 19.53 -11.29 21.89
N PHE A 780 18.54 -12.10 22.25
CA PHE A 780 18.69 -13.55 22.37
C PHE A 780 19.12 -14.18 21.04
N CYS A 781 18.44 -13.83 19.95
CA CYS A 781 18.76 -14.35 18.62
C CYS A 781 20.12 -13.84 18.14
N ALA A 782 20.39 -12.53 18.29
CA ALA A 782 21.63 -11.93 17.79
C ALA A 782 22.88 -12.48 18.50
N THR A 783 22.83 -12.70 19.82
CA THR A 783 23.94 -13.28 20.58
C THR A 783 24.24 -14.73 20.24
N ARG A 784 23.32 -15.41 19.53
CA ARG A 784 23.42 -16.82 19.12
C ARG A 784 23.50 -16.97 17.61
N ASN A 785 23.64 -15.86 16.87
CA ASN A 785 23.63 -15.80 15.41
C ASN A 785 22.40 -16.45 14.74
N ILE A 786 21.27 -16.53 15.45
CA ILE A 786 20.07 -17.20 14.94
C ILE A 786 19.42 -16.34 13.84
N PRO A 787 19.24 -16.85 12.61
CA PRO A 787 18.51 -16.16 11.58
C PRO A 787 17.03 -16.08 11.96
N VAL A 788 16.54 -14.86 12.09
CA VAL A 788 15.14 -14.49 12.32
C VAL A 788 14.85 -13.21 11.56
N ILE A 789 13.58 -12.79 11.51
CA ILE A 789 13.21 -11.50 10.94
C ILE A 789 13.46 -10.41 11.98
N TYR A 790 14.58 -9.70 11.86
CA TYR A 790 14.88 -8.50 12.62
C TYR A 790 14.14 -7.31 12.02
N ASP A 791 13.37 -6.62 12.85
CA ASP A 791 12.68 -5.38 12.51
C ASP A 791 13.58 -4.20 12.90
N GLY A 792 14.05 -3.46 11.90
CA GLY A 792 14.87 -2.26 12.06
C GLY A 792 14.25 -1.07 11.36
N THR A 793 15.03 0.00 11.27
CA THR A 793 14.68 1.15 10.44
C THR A 793 15.88 1.69 9.71
N TRP A 794 15.65 2.20 8.51
CA TRP A 794 16.68 2.81 7.67
C TRP A 794 16.31 4.27 7.36
N TYR A 795 17.30 5.07 6.96
CA TYR A 795 17.08 6.44 6.49
C TYR A 795 17.37 6.51 5.01
N ASP A 796 16.56 7.26 4.27
CA ASP A 796 16.91 7.61 2.90
C ASP A 796 18.23 8.41 2.91
N PRO A 797 19.27 7.92 2.21
CA PRO A 797 20.61 8.52 2.25
C PRO A 797 20.67 9.91 1.62
N GLU A 798 19.67 10.28 0.81
CA GLU A 798 19.67 11.55 0.07
C GLU A 798 19.09 12.73 0.88
N TYR A 799 18.45 12.45 2.03
CA TYR A 799 17.84 13.47 2.88
C TYR A 799 18.53 13.58 4.25
N GLY A 800 18.36 14.73 4.89
CA GLY A 800 18.80 14.93 6.27
C GLY A 800 18.05 13.99 7.22
N ARG A 801 18.73 13.44 8.22
CA ARG A 801 18.08 12.49 9.14
C ARG A 801 17.25 13.23 10.19
N VAL A 802 15.99 12.80 10.37
CA VAL A 802 15.24 13.13 11.57
C VAL A 802 15.81 12.35 12.75
N THR A 803 16.15 13.07 13.80
CA THR A 803 16.68 12.58 15.08
C THR A 803 15.88 13.19 16.21
N ASN A 804 15.98 12.66 17.42
CA ASN A 804 15.33 13.24 18.58
C ASN A 804 15.75 14.68 18.92
N LYS A 805 16.82 15.23 18.30
CA LYS A 805 17.29 16.61 18.50
C LYS A 805 16.72 17.62 17.50
N ASN A 806 16.40 17.17 16.29
CA ASN A 806 15.86 18.02 15.22
C ASN A 806 14.44 17.59 14.80
N LEU A 807 13.82 16.68 15.54
CA LEU A 807 12.45 16.22 15.30
C LEU A 807 11.46 17.39 15.24
N ALA A 808 11.68 18.44 16.04
CA ALA A 808 10.89 19.67 15.99
C ALA A 808 10.89 20.38 14.63
N ASN A 809 11.94 20.20 13.84
CA ASN A 809 12.08 20.79 12.51
C ASN A 809 11.39 19.95 11.43
N PHE A 810 10.87 18.77 11.75
CA PHE A 810 10.12 17.94 10.81
C PHE A 810 8.66 18.41 10.74
N GLY A 811 8.40 19.29 9.77
CA GLY A 811 7.11 19.91 9.40
C GLY A 811 7.37 21.14 8.50
N GLY A 812 6.37 21.59 7.72
CA GLY A 812 6.55 22.64 6.71
C GLY A 812 7.67 22.32 5.71
N GLU A 813 8.60 23.26 5.46
CA GLU A 813 9.77 23.05 4.58
C GLU A 813 10.63 21.83 4.98
N GLY A 814 10.77 21.56 6.28
CA GLY A 814 11.57 20.43 6.79
C GLY A 814 11.01 19.06 6.38
N PHE A 815 9.75 18.97 5.96
CA PHE A 815 9.18 17.75 5.38
C PHE A 815 9.90 17.32 4.09
N TYR A 816 10.39 18.28 3.29
CA TYR A 816 11.03 18.01 2.01
C TYR A 816 12.53 17.74 2.12
N GLU A 817 13.17 18.25 3.18
CA GLU A 817 14.62 18.15 3.39
C GLU A 817 15.01 16.99 4.31
N LEU A 818 14.10 16.55 5.18
CA LEU A 818 14.37 15.55 6.20
C LEU A 818 13.63 14.23 5.94
N SER A 819 14.33 13.12 6.15
CA SER A 819 13.77 11.76 6.13
C SER A 819 13.56 11.26 7.56
N VAL A 820 12.33 10.85 7.85
CA VAL A 820 12.04 10.01 9.02
C VAL A 820 12.54 8.59 8.75
N PRO A 821 13.04 7.89 9.78
CA PRO A 821 13.46 6.51 9.61
C PRO A 821 12.27 5.62 9.24
N LEU A 822 12.40 4.88 8.15
CA LEU A 822 11.37 3.99 7.61
C LEU A 822 11.58 2.55 8.09
N ALA A 823 10.50 1.81 8.30
CA ALA A 823 10.55 0.42 8.74
C ALA A 823 11.29 -0.46 7.71
N TYR A 824 12.10 -1.40 8.20
CA TYR A 824 12.88 -2.34 7.39
C TYR A 824 12.98 -3.69 8.10
N SER A 825 12.95 -4.78 7.34
CA SER A 825 13.16 -6.13 7.87
C SER A 825 14.42 -6.75 7.28
N SER A 826 15.19 -7.46 8.09
CA SER A 826 16.42 -8.16 7.68
C SER A 826 16.55 -9.50 8.39
N THR A 827 17.25 -10.45 7.77
CA THR A 827 17.71 -11.69 8.45
C THR A 827 18.93 -11.46 9.34
N THR A 828 19.55 -10.28 9.24
CA THR A 828 20.70 -9.90 10.06
C THR A 828 20.31 -8.86 11.11
N PRO A 829 20.97 -8.85 12.28
CA PRO A 829 20.73 -7.84 13.31
C PRO A 829 20.80 -6.42 12.75
N THR A 830 19.70 -5.68 12.86
CA THR A 830 19.59 -4.31 12.35
C THR A 830 19.03 -3.34 13.40
N LYS A 831 19.50 -2.10 13.34
CA LYS A 831 19.16 -1.06 14.32
C LYS A 831 17.78 -0.48 14.06
N HIS A 832 16.98 -0.38 15.12
CA HIS A 832 15.70 0.30 15.11
C HIS A 832 15.85 1.71 15.67
N HIS A 833 16.00 2.71 14.79
CA HIS A 833 16.33 4.08 15.18
C HIS A 833 15.20 4.77 15.97
N THR A 834 13.93 4.58 15.59
CA THR A 834 12.79 5.14 16.34
C THR A 834 12.67 4.55 17.74
N LEU A 835 12.90 3.24 17.91
CA LEU A 835 12.87 2.60 19.22
C LEU A 835 14.17 2.79 20.02
N GLY A 836 15.26 3.24 19.40
CA GLY A 836 16.58 3.38 20.03
C GLY A 836 17.19 2.05 20.47
N LEU A 837 16.96 0.98 19.71
CA LEU A 837 17.39 -0.39 20.00
C LEU A 837 18.33 -0.89 18.90
N ASP A 838 19.39 -1.61 19.26
CA ASP A 838 20.33 -2.18 18.28
C ASP A 838 19.77 -3.43 17.57
N THR A 839 18.84 -4.13 18.23
CA THR A 839 18.14 -5.30 17.70
C THR A 839 16.71 -5.33 18.22
N TYR A 840 15.77 -5.71 17.36
CA TYR A 840 14.37 -5.90 17.72
C TYR A 840 13.75 -6.99 16.84
N VAL A 841 13.02 -7.92 17.46
CA VAL A 841 12.35 -9.05 16.79
C VAL A 841 10.95 -9.16 17.36
N LYS A 842 9.92 -9.15 16.50
CA LYS A 842 8.54 -9.40 16.93
C LYS A 842 8.36 -10.86 17.32
N SER A 843 7.94 -11.11 18.56
CA SER A 843 7.71 -12.46 19.10
C SER A 843 6.60 -12.52 20.15
N THR A 844 5.68 -11.55 20.12
CA THR A 844 4.62 -11.33 21.11
C THR A 844 3.23 -11.65 20.59
N SER A 845 3.07 -12.05 19.32
CA SER A 845 1.77 -12.33 18.72
C SER A 845 1.76 -13.50 17.72
N PRO A 846 2.21 -14.71 18.12
CA PRO A 846 2.30 -15.88 17.24
C PRO A 846 0.95 -16.44 16.79
N LEU A 847 -0.17 -16.11 17.44
CA LEU A 847 -1.50 -16.55 16.97
C LEU A 847 -1.97 -15.78 15.73
N ARG A 848 -1.43 -14.58 15.51
CA ARG A 848 -1.88 -13.66 14.45
C ARG A 848 -0.76 -13.09 13.56
N ARG A 849 0.52 -13.39 13.80
CA ARG A 849 1.64 -12.98 12.96
C ARG A 849 2.60 -14.13 12.70
N TYR A 850 2.81 -14.47 11.43
CA TYR A 850 3.67 -15.58 11.03
C TYR A 850 5.15 -15.29 11.31
N THR A 851 5.56 -14.01 11.30
CA THR A 851 6.91 -13.60 11.72
C THR A 851 7.24 -14.03 13.15
N ASP A 852 6.26 -13.94 14.04
CA ASP A 852 6.40 -14.31 15.44
C ASP A 852 6.44 -15.83 15.59
N VAL A 853 5.70 -16.57 14.73
CA VAL A 853 5.78 -18.04 14.63
C VAL A 853 7.19 -18.49 14.22
N ILE A 854 7.81 -17.87 13.22
CA ILE A 854 9.20 -18.17 12.83
C ILE A 854 10.14 -17.91 14.02
N ALA A 855 10.01 -16.76 14.68
CA ALA A 855 10.85 -16.43 15.84
C ALA A 855 10.70 -17.47 16.97
N HIS A 856 9.48 -17.92 17.25
CA HIS A 856 9.21 -18.94 18.26
C HIS A 856 9.89 -20.27 17.90
N TYR A 857 9.71 -20.79 16.68
CA TYR A 857 10.38 -22.03 16.25
C TYR A 857 11.90 -21.97 16.41
N GLN A 858 12.51 -20.86 15.98
CA GLN A 858 13.96 -20.68 16.05
C GLN A 858 14.48 -20.60 17.50
N ILE A 859 13.78 -19.85 18.35
CA ILE A 859 14.11 -19.72 19.77
C ILE A 859 13.96 -21.06 20.48
N GLU A 860 12.88 -21.80 20.22
CA GLU A 860 12.62 -23.10 20.85
C GLU A 860 13.65 -24.16 20.45
N ALA A 861 14.10 -24.15 19.19
CA ALA A 861 15.18 -25.03 18.74
C ALA A 861 16.48 -24.75 19.52
N ALA A 862 16.85 -23.47 19.67
CA ALA A 862 18.01 -23.09 20.46
C ALA A 862 17.86 -23.48 21.94
N LEU A 863 16.70 -23.23 22.57
CA LEU A 863 16.46 -23.59 23.97
C LEU A 863 16.56 -25.10 24.20
N ARG A 864 16.06 -25.91 23.26
CA ARG A 864 16.13 -27.38 23.31
C ARG A 864 17.58 -27.85 23.24
N PHE A 865 18.34 -27.28 22.31
CA PHE A 865 19.77 -27.54 22.20
C PHE A 865 20.54 -27.19 23.47
N GLU A 866 20.32 -26.00 24.03
CA GLU A 866 21.01 -25.53 25.23
C GLU A 866 20.72 -26.41 26.44
N HIS A 867 19.49 -26.92 26.55
CA HIS A 867 19.13 -27.87 27.60
C HIS A 867 19.84 -29.22 27.43
N GLU A 868 19.88 -29.77 26.22
CA GLU A 868 20.48 -31.07 25.93
C GLU A 868 22.01 -31.06 26.08
N HIS A 869 22.66 -29.96 25.71
CA HIS A 869 24.13 -29.88 25.63
C HIS A 869 24.77 -29.10 26.80
N GLY A 870 23.98 -28.34 27.57
CA GLY A 870 24.47 -27.56 28.71
C GLY A 870 25.42 -26.41 28.34
N ARG A 871 25.42 -25.97 27.08
CA ARG A 871 26.17 -24.81 26.57
C ARG A 871 25.27 -23.93 25.70
N GLN A 872 25.67 -22.68 25.50
CA GLN A 872 24.97 -21.76 24.60
C GLN A 872 24.99 -22.27 23.16
N PHE A 873 23.87 -22.09 22.46
CA PHE A 873 23.72 -22.39 21.03
C PHE A 873 24.40 -21.30 20.18
N ASP A 874 25.08 -21.70 19.10
CA ASP A 874 25.63 -20.78 18.10
C ASP A 874 25.28 -21.28 16.70
N ALA A 875 24.38 -20.59 16.01
CA ALA A 875 23.88 -21.01 14.71
C ALA A 875 24.98 -21.15 13.64
N LEU A 876 26.05 -20.36 13.71
CA LEU A 876 27.14 -20.43 12.73
C LEU A 876 27.93 -21.75 12.83
N VAL A 877 27.93 -22.38 14.01
CA VAL A 877 28.67 -23.61 14.30
C VAL A 877 27.74 -24.82 14.33
N ASP A 878 26.60 -24.66 15.00
CA ASP A 878 25.66 -25.75 15.29
C ASP A 878 24.61 -25.95 14.19
N SER A 879 24.44 -24.98 13.29
CA SER A 879 23.45 -25.03 12.21
C SER A 879 23.87 -24.20 10.99
N PRO A 880 25.07 -24.45 10.41
CA PRO A 880 25.57 -23.66 9.29
C PRO A 880 24.61 -23.72 8.09
N ASP A 881 24.44 -22.59 7.40
CA ASP A 881 23.57 -22.53 6.22
C ASP A 881 24.16 -23.40 5.10
N PRO A 882 23.41 -24.38 4.56
CA PRO A 882 23.88 -25.20 3.44
C PRO A 882 24.43 -24.40 2.26
N ALA A 883 23.86 -23.22 1.98
CA ALA A 883 24.29 -22.36 0.89
C ALA A 883 25.66 -21.69 1.14
N GLU A 884 26.04 -21.49 2.41
CA GLU A 884 27.36 -20.93 2.78
C GLU A 884 28.45 -22.02 2.83
N ILE A 885 28.10 -23.31 2.91
CA ILE A 885 29.04 -24.45 2.91
C ILE A 885 29.63 -24.66 1.50
N ASP A 886 28.83 -24.56 0.44
CA ASP A 886 29.27 -24.77 -0.96
C ASP A 886 30.28 -23.69 -1.45
N LEU A 887 30.27 -22.50 -0.84
CA LEU A 887 31.19 -21.40 -1.18
C LEU A 887 32.60 -21.61 -0.57
N VAL A 888 32.71 -22.32 0.55
CA VAL A 888 33.99 -22.56 1.22
C VAL A 888 34.79 -23.68 0.53
N GLU A 889 34.12 -24.69 -0.02
CA GLU A 889 34.78 -25.77 -0.78
C GLU A 889 35.39 -25.26 -2.10
N THR A 890 34.86 -24.18 -2.68
CA THR A 890 35.41 -23.58 -3.91
C THR A 890 36.59 -22.63 -3.65
N GLU A 891 36.74 -22.06 -2.45
CA GLU A 891 37.91 -21.24 -2.09
C GLU A 891 39.10 -22.06 -1.53
N THR A 892 38.86 -23.29 -1.05
CA THR A 892 39.92 -24.12 -0.44
C THR A 892 40.74 -24.98 -1.43
N GLU A 893 40.40 -25.01 -2.73
CA GLU A 893 41.20 -25.69 -3.77
C GLU A 893 42.50 -24.94 -4.18
N LEU A 894 42.86 -23.83 -3.54
CA LEU A 894 44.10 -23.08 -3.83
C LEU A 894 45.22 -23.18 -2.77
N ALA A 895 45.14 -24.12 -1.82
CA ALA A 895 46.18 -24.32 -0.82
C ALA A 895 46.48 -25.81 -0.51
N GLU A 896 47.03 -26.54 -1.48
CA GLU A 896 47.67 -27.84 -1.21
C GLU A 896 49.15 -27.67 -0.80
N THR A 897 49.48 -27.96 0.46
CA THR A 897 50.68 -28.74 0.81
C THR A 897 50.51 -29.53 2.11
N ALA A 898 50.35 -30.84 1.94
CA ALA A 898 50.72 -31.99 2.78
C ALA A 898 50.86 -31.84 4.33
N THR A 899 50.04 -32.57 5.07
CA THR A 899 50.49 -33.68 5.94
C THR A 899 49.33 -34.55 6.44
N GLU A 900 49.56 -35.86 6.45
CA GLU A 900 48.63 -36.95 6.77
C GLU A 900 48.13 -36.91 8.23
N ILE A 901 46.82 -36.89 8.43
CA ILE A 901 46.16 -37.41 9.64
C ILE A 901 44.95 -38.24 9.20
N THR A 902 44.89 -39.47 9.72
CA THR A 902 43.94 -40.55 9.45
C THR A 902 42.46 -40.18 9.64
N PRO A 903 41.53 -40.74 8.83
CA PRO A 903 40.12 -40.39 8.88
C PRO A 903 39.42 -41.15 10.02
N ASN A 904 38.87 -40.42 10.99
CA ASN A 904 37.81 -40.97 11.83
C ASN A 904 36.47 -40.72 11.15
N ASN A 905 35.77 -41.82 10.98
CA ASN A 905 34.59 -42.02 10.17
C ASN A 905 33.34 -41.57 10.95
N THR A 906 32.79 -40.39 10.62
CA THR A 906 31.38 -40.04 10.83
C THR A 906 30.91 -39.18 9.67
N ASN A 907 30.55 -39.82 8.56
CA ASN A 907 29.67 -39.25 7.54
C ASN A 907 28.27 -39.07 8.16
N THR A 908 28.06 -37.96 8.85
CA THR A 908 26.75 -37.36 9.05
C THR A 908 26.85 -35.96 8.49
N THR A 909 26.30 -35.75 7.30
CA THR A 909 25.98 -34.41 6.79
C THR A 909 25.32 -33.64 7.94
N PRO A 910 25.79 -32.45 8.34
CA PRO A 910 25.19 -31.74 9.46
C PRO A 910 23.75 -31.38 9.08
N THR A 911 22.79 -32.13 9.60
CA THR A 911 21.38 -31.74 9.56
C THR A 911 21.23 -30.48 10.38
N SER A 912 20.87 -29.37 9.73
CA SER A 912 20.52 -28.09 10.35
C SER A 912 19.61 -28.34 11.56
N LEU A 913 20.00 -27.84 12.74
CA LEU A 913 19.21 -27.93 13.98
C LEU A 913 18.10 -26.88 14.02
N LEU A 914 18.26 -25.79 13.27
CA LEU A 914 17.25 -24.75 13.14
C LEU A 914 16.15 -25.16 12.16
N PRO A 915 14.86 -24.91 12.48
CA PRO A 915 13.73 -25.24 11.60
C PRO A 915 13.71 -24.48 10.27
N PHE A 916 14.32 -23.28 10.23
CA PHE A 916 14.48 -22.52 8.99
C PHE A 916 15.93 -22.08 8.84
N SER A 917 16.47 -22.21 7.64
CA SER A 917 17.74 -21.64 7.23
C SER A 917 17.61 -20.12 6.99
N LYS A 918 18.75 -19.42 6.91
CA LYS A 918 18.77 -18.00 6.59
C LYS A 918 18.25 -17.76 5.16
N SER A 919 18.67 -18.60 4.21
CA SER A 919 18.20 -18.52 2.82
C SER A 919 16.67 -18.67 2.68
N GLU A 920 16.04 -19.57 3.45
CA GLU A 920 14.57 -19.72 3.48
C GLU A 920 13.86 -18.48 4.05
N ILE A 921 14.42 -17.86 5.10
CA ILE A 921 13.83 -16.64 5.68
C ILE A 921 14.01 -15.44 4.73
N ASP A 922 15.16 -15.32 4.06
CA ASP A 922 15.39 -14.29 3.03
C ASP A 922 14.38 -14.44 1.87
N ALA A 923 14.16 -15.66 1.39
CA ALA A 923 13.15 -15.94 0.37
C ALA A 923 11.74 -15.59 0.85
N HIS A 924 11.39 -15.93 2.09
CA HIS A 924 10.10 -15.55 2.68
C HIS A 924 9.93 -14.03 2.80
N LEU A 925 10.98 -13.29 3.18
CA LEU A 925 10.93 -11.83 3.26
C LEU A 925 10.62 -11.22 1.90
N ILE A 926 11.37 -11.58 0.85
CA ILE A 926 11.18 -11.05 -0.51
C ILE A 926 9.77 -11.31 -1.02
N TYR A 927 9.27 -12.53 -0.82
CA TYR A 927 7.92 -12.92 -1.26
C TYR A 927 6.81 -12.23 -0.46
N SER A 928 6.92 -12.21 0.87
CA SER A 928 5.83 -11.76 1.75
C SER A 928 5.68 -10.24 1.80
N GLN A 929 6.73 -9.49 1.50
CA GLN A 929 6.78 -8.03 1.60
C GLN A 929 5.61 -7.30 0.88
N PRO A 930 5.38 -7.49 -0.44
CA PRO A 930 4.26 -6.85 -1.13
C PRO A 930 2.89 -7.26 -0.57
N LEU A 931 2.74 -8.53 -0.17
CA LEU A 931 1.50 -9.05 0.41
C LEU A 931 1.21 -8.44 1.78
N ARG A 932 2.23 -8.28 2.64
CA ARG A 932 2.08 -7.61 3.94
C ARG A 932 1.57 -6.18 3.76
N ARG A 933 2.11 -5.45 2.79
CA ARG A 933 1.65 -4.09 2.48
C ARG A 933 0.19 -4.08 2.03
N ARG A 934 -0.21 -5.01 1.15
CA ARG A 934 -1.60 -5.13 0.70
C ARG A 934 -2.56 -5.46 1.84
N LEU A 935 -2.19 -6.37 2.73
CA LEU A 935 -2.99 -6.70 3.92
C LEU A 935 -3.10 -5.51 4.90
N ARG A 936 -2.02 -4.76 5.15
CA ARG A 936 -2.10 -3.53 5.97
C ARG A 936 -3.04 -2.50 5.35
N ASN A 937 -2.97 -2.34 4.02
CA ASN A 937 -3.87 -1.47 3.28
C ASN A 937 -5.31 -1.96 3.33
N LEU A 938 -5.56 -3.28 3.27
CA LEU A 938 -6.90 -3.84 3.41
C LEU A 938 -7.54 -3.44 4.74
N ASP A 939 -6.82 -3.62 5.86
CA ASP A 939 -7.34 -3.24 7.19
C ASP A 939 -7.61 -1.72 7.25
N LYS A 940 -6.63 -0.90 6.85
CA LYS A 940 -6.74 0.58 6.82
C LYS A 940 -7.93 1.02 5.97
N TYR A 941 -8.02 0.61 4.71
CA TYR A 941 -9.05 1.11 3.81
C TYR A 941 -10.43 0.48 4.06
N SER A 942 -10.51 -0.69 4.69
CA SER A 942 -11.80 -1.24 5.13
C SER A 942 -12.41 -0.41 6.25
N THR A 943 -11.60 0.10 7.19
CA THR A 943 -12.10 1.07 8.18
C THR A 943 -12.55 2.38 7.53
N GLN A 944 -11.79 2.89 6.55
CA GLN A 944 -12.17 4.08 5.76
C GLN A 944 -13.48 3.84 4.98
N HIS A 945 -13.67 2.66 4.37
CA HIS A 945 -14.90 2.30 3.66
C HIS A 945 -16.14 2.45 4.55
N TRP A 946 -16.12 1.86 5.75
CA TRP A 946 -17.27 1.93 6.64
C TRP A 946 -17.49 3.31 7.25
N ALA A 947 -16.42 4.07 7.53
CA ALA A 947 -16.54 5.45 7.97
C ALA A 947 -17.13 6.35 6.85
N CYS A 948 -16.64 6.22 5.61
CA CYS A 948 -17.21 6.89 4.45
C CYS A 948 -18.66 6.47 4.20
N MET A 949 -19.01 5.19 4.36
CA MET A 949 -20.39 4.71 4.23
C MET A 949 -21.30 5.38 5.26
N LEU A 950 -20.82 5.56 6.49
CA LEU A 950 -21.56 6.30 7.51
C LEU A 950 -21.75 7.76 7.12
N LEU A 951 -20.67 8.46 6.77
CA LEU A 951 -20.73 9.87 6.39
C LEU A 951 -21.57 10.10 5.13
N PHE A 952 -21.51 9.19 4.15
CA PHE A 952 -22.33 9.21 2.94
C PHE A 952 -23.82 9.17 3.27
N ARG A 953 -24.24 8.24 4.14
CA ARG A 953 -25.64 8.09 4.57
C ARG A 953 -26.09 9.26 5.45
N ALA A 954 -25.23 9.76 6.32
CA ALA A 954 -25.52 10.92 7.14
C ALA A 954 -25.65 12.21 6.30
N PHE A 955 -24.72 12.44 5.36
CA PHE A 955 -24.68 13.66 4.55
C PHE A 955 -25.80 13.72 3.50
N TYR A 956 -25.97 12.69 2.68
CA TYR A 956 -26.96 12.72 1.59
C TYR A 956 -28.39 12.36 2.01
N PHE A 957 -28.57 11.66 3.14
CA PHE A 957 -29.87 11.14 3.57
C PHE A 957 -30.26 11.52 5.00
N SER A 958 -29.43 12.29 5.71
CA SER A 958 -29.71 12.80 7.07
C SER A 958 -30.10 11.70 8.07
N GLU A 959 -29.49 10.51 7.97
CA GLU A 959 -29.76 9.40 8.90
C GLU A 959 -29.30 9.67 10.32
N CYS A 960 -28.28 10.50 10.50
CA CYS A 960 -27.89 11.08 11.78
C CYS A 960 -27.48 12.54 11.58
N SER A 961 -27.47 13.32 12.67
CA SER A 961 -26.97 14.70 12.66
C SER A 961 -25.44 14.71 12.56
N LEU A 962 -24.91 15.51 11.64
CA LEU A 962 -23.48 15.81 11.55
C LEU A 962 -23.19 17.19 12.16
N PRO A 963 -22.00 17.39 12.74
CA PRO A 963 -21.45 18.73 12.99
C PRO A 963 -21.46 19.59 11.72
N VAL A 964 -21.53 20.92 11.90
CA VAL A 964 -21.51 21.87 10.77
C VAL A 964 -20.14 21.88 10.09
N THR A 965 -19.07 21.87 10.88
CA THR A 965 -17.68 21.79 10.43
C THR A 965 -16.95 20.71 11.21
N PHE A 966 -15.82 20.27 10.67
CA PHE A 966 -14.90 19.36 11.31
C PHE A 966 -13.47 19.92 11.25
N PRO A 967 -12.65 19.66 12.29
CA PRO A 967 -11.24 19.97 12.25
C PRO A 967 -10.52 19.03 11.27
N CYS A 968 -9.74 19.62 10.37
CA CYS A 968 -8.99 18.91 9.34
C CYS A 968 -7.51 19.29 9.42
N LEU A 969 -6.63 18.27 9.34
CA LEU A 969 -5.20 18.45 9.19
C LEU A 969 -4.83 18.38 7.71
N LEU A 970 -4.20 19.42 7.18
CA LEU A 970 -3.69 19.45 5.80
C LEU A 970 -2.38 18.65 5.71
N ARG A 971 -2.20 17.80 4.71
CA ARG A 971 -1.00 16.95 4.56
C ARG A 971 -0.15 17.32 3.35
N THR A 972 -0.70 17.20 2.13
CA THR A 972 0.08 17.46 0.92
C THR A 972 -0.74 18.29 -0.07
N PRO A 973 -0.14 19.30 -0.73
CA PRO A 973 -0.83 20.06 -1.75
C PRO A 973 -1.07 19.18 -2.99
N ARG A 974 -2.28 19.23 -3.54
CA ARG A 974 -2.62 18.63 -4.82
C ARG A 974 -2.34 19.64 -5.93
N ILE A 975 -1.33 19.38 -6.75
CA ILE A 975 -0.95 20.27 -7.85
C ILE A 975 -2.09 20.31 -8.89
N ARG A 976 -2.79 21.44 -9.01
CA ARG A 976 -3.78 21.74 -10.07
C ARG A 976 -3.28 22.86 -11.00
N PRO A 977 -3.84 23.00 -12.22
CA PRO A 977 -3.53 24.13 -13.10
C PRO A 977 -3.85 25.48 -12.44
N ARG A 978 -3.09 26.53 -12.81
CA ARG A 978 -3.00 27.90 -12.22
C ARG A 978 -4.32 28.71 -12.08
N HIS A 979 -5.49 28.11 -12.26
CA HIS A 979 -6.80 28.79 -12.28
C HIS A 979 -7.89 28.11 -11.44
N LEU A 980 -7.52 27.20 -10.53
CA LEU A 980 -8.44 26.52 -9.61
C LEU A 980 -7.97 26.75 -8.17
N ASP A 981 -8.92 26.77 -7.22
CA ASP A 981 -8.66 26.85 -5.78
C ASP A 981 -7.59 25.85 -5.33
N ASP A 982 -6.78 26.24 -4.33
CA ASP A 982 -5.74 25.37 -3.79
C ASP A 982 -6.39 24.17 -3.10
N GLU A 983 -5.95 22.95 -3.40
CA GLU A 983 -6.50 21.73 -2.82
C GLU A 983 -5.42 20.98 -2.05
N TYR A 984 -5.77 20.47 -0.87
CA TYR A 984 -4.89 19.68 -0.03
C TYR A 984 -5.50 18.31 0.23
N ALA A 985 -4.70 17.26 0.17
CA ALA A 985 -5.04 16.00 0.84
C ALA A 985 -4.92 16.22 2.35
N GLY A 986 -5.85 15.68 3.12
CA GLY A 986 -5.90 15.84 4.57
C GLY A 986 -6.62 14.72 5.29
N VAL A 987 -6.78 14.89 6.61
CA VAL A 987 -7.52 13.96 7.47
C VAL A 987 -8.44 14.75 8.40
N ILE A 988 -9.66 14.28 8.58
CA ILE A 988 -10.60 14.77 9.59
C ILE A 988 -10.10 14.30 10.96
N THR A 989 -9.51 15.19 11.76
CA THR A 989 -8.66 14.79 12.90
C THR A 989 -9.43 14.13 14.02
N ASN A 990 -10.71 14.45 14.23
CA ASN A 990 -11.54 13.81 15.25
C ASN A 990 -12.15 12.47 14.79
N LEU A 991 -12.00 12.09 13.51
CA LEU A 991 -12.53 10.84 12.95
C LEU A 991 -11.45 9.89 12.41
N GLY A 992 -10.27 10.40 12.07
CA GLY A 992 -9.23 9.66 11.33
C GLY A 992 -9.56 9.43 9.84
N VAL A 993 -10.63 10.05 9.33
CA VAL A 993 -11.13 9.82 7.96
C VAL A 993 -10.38 10.68 6.95
N ASN A 994 -9.95 10.08 5.84
CA ASN A 994 -9.25 10.77 4.76
C ASN A 994 -10.16 11.78 4.04
N CYS A 995 -9.64 12.98 3.78
CA CYS A 995 -10.38 14.02 3.07
C CYS A 995 -9.54 14.77 2.02
N SER A 996 -10.24 15.43 1.09
CA SER A 996 -9.71 16.51 0.24
C SER A 996 -10.26 17.82 0.77
N VAL A 997 -9.39 18.79 1.04
CA VAL A 997 -9.79 20.12 1.51
C VAL A 997 -9.48 21.13 0.42
N THR A 998 -10.52 21.77 -0.10
CA THR A 998 -10.38 22.92 -1.02
C THR A 998 -10.28 24.19 -0.20
N ILE A 999 -9.34 25.07 -0.57
CA ILE A 999 -9.11 26.37 0.05
C ILE A 999 -9.66 27.45 -0.89
N PRO A 1000 -10.80 28.08 -0.55
CA PRO A 1000 -11.37 29.16 -1.35
C PRO A 1000 -10.39 30.31 -1.59
N ASP A 1001 -10.52 31.00 -2.72
CA ASP A 1001 -9.72 32.20 -3.02
C ASP A 1001 -9.83 33.31 -1.97
N ASP A 1002 -10.98 33.44 -1.30
CA ASP A 1002 -11.24 34.43 -0.25
C ASP A 1002 -11.00 33.89 1.18
N PHE A 1003 -10.32 32.74 1.32
CA PHE A 1003 -10.02 32.13 2.60
C PHE A 1003 -9.18 33.06 3.50
N PRO A 1004 -9.61 33.34 4.75
CA PRO A 1004 -8.82 34.14 5.70
C PRO A 1004 -7.48 33.49 6.00
N ASP A 1005 -6.42 34.29 6.14
CA ASP A 1005 -5.08 33.78 6.49
C ASP A 1005 -4.51 32.73 5.52
N LYS A 1006 -4.93 32.76 4.24
CA LYS A 1006 -4.42 31.85 3.18
C LYS A 1006 -2.90 31.85 3.07
N ASP A 1007 -2.26 32.97 3.36
CA ASP A 1007 -0.80 33.16 3.42
C ASP A 1007 -0.11 32.42 4.57
N LYS A 1008 -0.86 31.94 5.58
CA LYS A 1008 -0.37 31.14 6.71
C LYS A 1008 -0.54 29.63 6.51
N LEU A 1009 -1.18 29.21 5.41
CA LEU A 1009 -1.41 27.79 5.14
C LEU A 1009 -0.11 27.11 4.71
N ASP A 1010 0.17 25.98 5.35
CA ASP A 1010 1.31 25.12 5.06
C ASP A 1010 0.93 23.66 5.38
N ILE A 1011 1.81 22.74 5.01
CA ILE A 1011 1.71 21.31 5.35
C ILE A 1011 1.64 21.14 6.87
N PHE A 1012 0.71 20.29 7.29
CA PHE A 1012 0.37 20.01 8.68
C PHE A 1012 -0.23 21.19 9.44
N CYS A 1013 -0.80 22.20 8.77
CA CYS A 1013 -1.71 23.15 9.42
C CYS A 1013 -3.10 22.56 9.65
N MET A 1014 -3.83 23.10 10.62
CA MET A 1014 -5.22 22.71 10.91
C MET A 1014 -6.21 23.79 10.47
N VAL A 1015 -7.29 23.35 9.84
CA VAL A 1015 -8.41 24.20 9.39
C VAL A 1015 -9.75 23.58 9.80
N GLU A 1016 -10.76 24.40 10.04
CA GLU A 1016 -12.15 23.95 10.07
C GLU A 1016 -12.65 23.84 8.63
N ALA A 1017 -13.37 22.76 8.33
CA ALA A 1017 -13.94 22.54 7.01
C ALA A 1017 -15.30 21.86 7.10
N HIS A 1018 -16.19 22.13 6.15
CA HIS A 1018 -17.48 21.45 6.05
C HIS A 1018 -17.48 20.45 4.88
N ILE A 1019 -18.27 19.38 5.01
CA ILE A 1019 -18.38 18.35 3.97
C ILE A 1019 -19.17 18.92 2.78
N THR A 1020 -18.62 18.79 1.57
CA THR A 1020 -19.29 19.17 0.31
C THR A 1020 -19.69 17.94 -0.52
N ALA A 1021 -18.95 16.85 -0.42
CA ALA A 1021 -19.30 15.57 -1.02
C ALA A 1021 -18.67 14.39 -0.29
N VAL A 1022 -19.30 13.21 -0.40
CA VAL A 1022 -18.72 11.93 0.07
C VAL A 1022 -18.78 10.94 -1.08
N ASP A 1023 -17.62 10.51 -1.57
CA ASP A 1023 -17.51 9.58 -2.70
C ASP A 1023 -17.07 8.19 -2.23
N MET A 1024 -18.00 7.23 -2.32
CA MET A 1024 -17.75 5.83 -1.95
C MET A 1024 -16.85 5.08 -2.93
N SER A 1025 -16.66 5.60 -4.14
CA SER A 1025 -15.82 4.93 -5.14
C SER A 1025 -14.33 5.18 -4.92
N SER A 1026 -14.01 6.38 -4.46
CA SER A 1026 -12.67 6.85 -4.13
C SER A 1026 -12.38 6.80 -2.62
N LEU A 1027 -13.36 6.45 -1.78
CA LEU A 1027 -13.24 6.50 -0.31
C LEU A 1027 -12.73 7.86 0.18
N GLN A 1028 -13.19 8.94 -0.46
CA GLN A 1028 -12.73 10.29 -0.18
C GLN A 1028 -13.90 11.20 0.24
N VAL A 1029 -13.71 11.92 1.34
CA VAL A 1029 -14.58 13.02 1.75
C VAL A 1029 -14.05 14.32 1.15
N THR A 1030 -14.85 15.01 0.35
CA THR A 1030 -14.49 16.34 -0.16
C THR A 1030 -15.05 17.40 0.77
N MET A 1031 -14.21 18.38 1.10
CA MET A 1031 -14.48 19.41 2.08
C MET A 1031 -14.01 20.77 1.56
N GLU A 1032 -14.61 21.83 2.09
CA GLU A 1032 -14.23 23.22 1.82
C GLU A 1032 -13.86 23.89 3.15
N ALA A 1033 -12.67 24.48 3.20
CA ALA A 1033 -12.14 25.12 4.39
C ALA A 1033 -12.89 26.43 4.69
N THR A 1034 -13.23 26.64 5.96
CA THR A 1034 -13.99 27.81 6.43
C THR A 1034 -13.18 28.72 7.35
N GLU A 1035 -12.30 28.15 8.18
CA GLU A 1035 -11.52 28.91 9.16
C GLU A 1035 -10.15 28.27 9.39
N PHE A 1036 -9.12 29.09 9.60
CA PHE A 1036 -7.80 28.62 10.04
C PHE A 1036 -7.81 28.38 11.56
N ILE A 1037 -7.45 27.17 12.00
CA ILE A 1037 -7.41 26.83 13.43
C ILE A 1037 -6.06 27.19 14.03
N LYS A 1038 -4.97 26.57 13.52
CA LYS A 1038 -3.62 26.75 14.04
C LYS A 1038 -2.54 26.22 13.08
N PRO A 1039 -1.33 26.81 13.10
CA PRO A 1039 -0.20 26.32 12.31
C PRO A 1039 0.32 24.99 12.87
N PHE A 1040 1.16 24.30 12.10
CA PHE A 1040 1.92 23.17 12.63
C PHE A 1040 2.79 23.64 13.80
N GLU A 1041 2.61 23.00 14.95
CA GLU A 1041 3.44 23.19 16.13
C GLU A 1041 3.64 21.84 16.82
N ARG A 1042 4.67 21.71 17.65
CA ARG A 1042 4.87 20.52 18.48
C ARG A 1042 4.74 20.90 19.95
N LYS A 1043 3.87 20.21 20.68
CA LYS A 1043 3.56 20.42 22.11
C LYS A 1043 3.78 19.15 22.92
N GLY A 1044 3.72 19.27 24.25
CA GLY A 1044 3.86 18.14 25.16
C GLY A 1044 5.32 17.66 25.28
N GLU A 1045 5.54 16.34 25.41
CA GLU A 1045 6.89 15.75 25.53
C GLU A 1045 7.78 15.92 24.27
N TRP A 1046 7.24 16.51 23.20
CA TRP A 1046 8.00 16.92 22.01
C TRP A 1046 8.73 18.25 22.18
N ALA A 1047 8.18 19.18 22.98
CA ALA A 1047 8.76 20.50 23.24
C ALA A 1047 9.82 20.42 24.36
#